data_AF-A0A3N4E241-F1
#
_entry.id   AF-A0A3N4E241-F1
#
_cell.length_a   1.000
_cell.length_b   1.000
_cell.length_c   1.000
_cell.angle_alpha   90.00
_cell.angle_beta   90.00
_cell.angle_gamma   90.00
#
_symmetry.space_group_name_H-M   'P 1'
#
loop_
_entity.id
_entity.type
_entity.pdbx_description
1 polymer ?
#
loop_
_entity_poly.entity_id
_entity_poly.type
_entity_poly.pdbx_seq_one_letter_code
_entity_poly.pdbx_strand_id
1 'polypeptide(L)'
;MAVNFFGLSERSSSLSTPHTSRSLLQVIIIFSVMSLIILSLSRLGLSLWQADRVSDAQGWGYIFIQGLRVDFASVCWLWGIAALGTVVFSGEHLVGRAWVMILRVWLTLGLWVIIFLEASSPSFIAEYGFRPNRLYVEYLVYPKEVLSMLWAGRKAELILSGLITIGSLWGGWWFSGKLTQRICYPKWYWRPVVAVMVIAITILGARSSLGHRPLNPSLVAFSDDPLINSLVLNSSFSLIFAIKQMGNEQDASKVYGKLPYDKVIDIVRRESGRPLSAFTSADIPSLSFNQASYSGKPKNLVIILQESLGARFVGSLGGLPLTPNIDELSQQGWFFENLYATGTRSVRGIEAVTTGFTPTPARAVVKLGKSQTGFFTIADLLKQHGYTTQFIYGGESHFDNMRSFFLGNGFSDIVDQGDYKDPAFIASWGVSDEDLLFRADEEFSRMHKEGKPFFSLVFSSSNHDPYEFPDDRIELYEQPQYTMHNAVKYADYALGEFFKKAKKSTYWKDTLFLIIADHDSRVGGAALVPVSRFRIPGLILGDGIDMKRDPRIVSQIDMAPTLVSLLGISDNYPMLGRDLTKEPDSWPGRAMMQYNQNFGLLEGDKMTILQPELPPESVMYDFATEKMTPTTLDETQAEAALGWALWGSLAYNKMLYRTANTEAKPTLSDITTTEKATEVSR
;
A
#
# COMPACT_ATOMS: atom_id res chain seq x y z
N MET A 1 32.76 -54.84 -47.37
CA MET A 1 32.26 -55.85 -46.40
C MET A 1 31.19 -55.20 -45.54
N ALA A 2 29.94 -55.48 -45.86
CA ALA A 2 28.77 -55.13 -45.07
C ALA A 2 28.28 -56.40 -44.37
N VAL A 3 27.85 -56.31 -43.11
CA VAL A 3 27.13 -57.41 -42.44
C VAL A 3 25.82 -56.86 -41.88
N ASN A 4 24.75 -57.34 -42.49
CA ASN A 4 23.35 -57.25 -42.09
C ASN A 4 23.11 -57.91 -40.72
N PHE A 5 22.27 -57.28 -39.90
CA PHE A 5 21.40 -57.98 -38.94
C PHE A 5 20.02 -57.32 -38.96
N PHE A 6 19.35 -57.40 -40.12
CA PHE A 6 17.92 -57.12 -40.25
C PHE A 6 17.18 -58.45 -40.40
N GLY A 7 16.40 -58.82 -39.38
CA GLY A 7 15.32 -59.79 -39.51
C GLY A 7 14.07 -59.05 -39.98
N LEU A 8 13.74 -59.19 -41.27
CA LEU A 8 12.47 -58.80 -41.85
C LEU A 8 11.43 -59.89 -41.56
N SER A 9 10.32 -59.51 -40.94
CA SER A 9 9.04 -60.20 -41.06
C SER A 9 8.06 -59.16 -41.58
N GLU A 10 7.63 -59.34 -42.83
CA GLU A 10 6.57 -58.59 -43.48
C GLU A 10 5.29 -58.56 -42.63
N ARG A 11 4.70 -57.38 -42.44
CA ARG A 11 3.25 -57.24 -42.24
C ARG A 11 2.77 -55.89 -42.77
N SER A 12 2.05 -56.00 -43.90
CA SER A 12 0.97 -55.13 -44.38
C SER A 12 1.00 -53.65 -44.02
N SER A 13 1.26 -52.84 -45.04
CA SER A 13 0.94 -51.42 -45.10
C SER A 13 -0.54 -51.15 -44.84
N SER A 14 -0.87 -50.55 -43.70
CA SER A 14 -2.00 -49.63 -43.60
C SER A 14 -1.44 -48.22 -43.43
N LEU A 15 -1.78 -47.34 -44.38
CA LEU A 15 -1.58 -45.90 -44.29
C LEU A 15 -2.49 -45.38 -43.17
N SER A 16 -2.04 -45.53 -41.92
CA SER A 16 -2.58 -44.79 -40.80
C SER A 16 -1.83 -43.47 -40.71
N THR A 17 -2.58 -42.37 -40.75
CA THR A 17 -2.05 -41.05 -40.40
C THR A 17 -1.35 -41.15 -39.04
N PRO A 18 -0.16 -40.54 -38.85
CA PRO A 18 0.53 -40.62 -37.56
C PRO A 18 -0.33 -39.92 -36.50
N HIS A 19 -1.08 -40.70 -35.73
CA HIS A 19 -1.89 -40.20 -34.63
C HIS A 19 -0.95 -39.84 -33.48
N THR A 20 -0.57 -38.56 -33.39
CA THR A 20 0.31 -38.02 -32.35
C THR A 20 -0.28 -38.27 -30.95
N SER A 21 0.38 -39.09 -30.14
CA SER A 21 0.12 -39.23 -28.71
C SER A 21 0.54 -37.95 -27.99
N ARG A 22 -0.18 -37.57 -26.92
CA ARG A 22 0.09 -36.33 -26.16
C ARG A 22 0.49 -36.62 -24.73
N SER A 23 1.39 -35.81 -24.17
CA SER A 23 1.64 -35.85 -22.73
C SER A 23 0.61 -35.00 -21.98
N LEU A 24 0.36 -35.31 -20.71
CA LEU A 24 -0.51 -34.47 -19.87
C LEU A 24 0.02 -33.05 -19.69
N LEU A 25 1.34 -32.86 -19.71
CA LEU A 25 1.96 -31.54 -19.69
C LEU A 25 1.65 -30.74 -20.97
N GLN A 26 1.61 -31.38 -22.14
CA GLN A 26 1.16 -30.71 -23.37
C GLN A 26 -0.30 -30.25 -23.27
N VAL A 27 -1.16 -31.02 -22.61
CA VAL A 27 -2.56 -30.59 -22.36
C VAL A 27 -2.59 -29.33 -21.50
N ILE A 28 -1.79 -29.27 -20.42
CA ILE A 28 -1.68 -28.10 -19.55
C ILE A 28 -1.12 -26.88 -20.32
N ILE A 29 -0.11 -27.09 -21.17
CA ILE A 29 0.45 -26.02 -22.02
C ILE A 29 -0.61 -25.47 -22.98
N ILE A 30 -1.44 -26.33 -23.61
CA ILE A 30 -2.53 -25.87 -24.47
C ILE A 30 -3.52 -24.99 -23.70
N PHE A 31 -3.96 -25.42 -22.52
CA PHE A 31 -4.83 -24.62 -21.66
C PHE A 31 -4.15 -23.31 -21.20
N SER A 32 -2.84 -23.35 -20.93
CA SER A 32 -2.06 -22.17 -20.57
C SER A 32 -2.04 -21.14 -21.70
N VAL A 33 -1.76 -21.56 -22.94
CA VAL A 33 -1.78 -20.69 -24.12
C VAL A 33 -3.19 -20.13 -24.38
N MET A 34 -4.22 -20.97 -24.24
CA MET A 34 -5.61 -20.50 -24.35
C MET A 34 -5.93 -19.43 -23.31
N SER A 35 -5.54 -19.63 -22.04
CA SER A 35 -5.70 -18.62 -20.98
C SER A 35 -5.01 -17.31 -21.34
N LEU A 36 -3.76 -17.35 -21.81
CA LEU A 36 -3.01 -16.15 -22.21
C LEU A 36 -3.69 -15.40 -23.36
N ILE A 37 -4.20 -16.11 -24.37
CA ILE A 37 -4.93 -15.50 -25.49
C ILE A 37 -6.21 -14.84 -24.99
N ILE A 38 -7.00 -15.53 -24.17
CA ILE A 38 -8.26 -15.00 -23.62
C ILE A 38 -8.00 -13.73 -22.80
N LEU A 39 -7.02 -13.77 -21.89
CA LEU A 39 -6.65 -12.63 -21.06
C LEU A 39 -6.13 -11.45 -21.89
N SER A 40 -5.32 -11.71 -22.92
CA SER A 40 -4.80 -10.68 -23.83
C SER A 40 -5.91 -10.05 -24.67
N LEU A 41 -6.85 -10.84 -25.19
CA LEU A 41 -8.00 -10.35 -25.94
C LEU A 41 -8.96 -9.54 -25.06
N SER A 42 -9.20 -9.99 -23.82
CA SER A 42 -9.97 -9.21 -22.85
C SER A 42 -9.33 -7.86 -22.58
N ARG A 43 -8.01 -7.85 -22.30
CA ARG A 43 -7.26 -6.61 -22.09
C ARG A 43 -7.31 -5.70 -23.32
N LEU A 44 -7.17 -6.24 -24.52
CA LEU A 44 -7.29 -5.47 -25.75
C LEU A 44 -8.69 -4.83 -25.88
N GLY A 45 -9.74 -5.61 -25.67
CA GLY A 45 -11.12 -5.12 -25.73
C GLY A 45 -11.38 -4.01 -24.70
N LEU A 46 -10.94 -4.19 -23.46
CA LEU A 46 -11.08 -3.20 -22.41
C LEU A 46 -10.25 -1.92 -22.67
N SER A 47 -9.04 -2.07 -23.22
CA SER A 47 -8.17 -0.93 -23.56
C SER A 47 -8.70 -0.14 -24.75
N LEU A 48 -9.28 -0.82 -25.75
CA LEU A 48 -9.98 -0.18 -26.87
C LEU A 48 -11.25 0.54 -26.41
N TRP A 49 -11.99 -0.04 -25.45
CA TRP A 49 -13.15 0.62 -24.85
C TRP A 49 -12.78 1.89 -24.07
N GLN A 50 -11.60 1.91 -23.44
CA GLN A 50 -11.09 3.04 -22.67
C GLN A 50 -9.97 3.80 -23.43
N ALA A 51 -10.03 3.84 -24.77
CA ALA A 51 -8.94 4.29 -25.63
C ALA A 51 -8.44 5.70 -25.31
N ASP A 52 -9.35 6.64 -24.99
CA ASP A 52 -9.00 8.02 -24.66
C ASP A 52 -8.14 8.06 -23.39
N ARG A 53 -8.62 7.44 -22.30
CA ARG A 53 -7.89 7.37 -21.01
C ARG A 53 -6.56 6.62 -21.15
N VAL A 54 -6.51 5.56 -21.95
CA VAL A 54 -5.28 4.81 -22.22
C VAL A 54 -4.28 5.68 -22.98
N SER A 55 -4.75 6.49 -23.93
CA SER A 55 -3.90 7.39 -24.72
C SER A 55 -3.40 8.57 -23.88
N ASP A 56 -4.25 9.15 -23.04
CA ASP A 56 -3.89 10.22 -22.10
C ASP A 56 -2.80 9.78 -21.12
N ALA A 57 -2.90 8.54 -20.62
CA ALA A 57 -1.88 7.94 -19.75
C ALA A 57 -0.66 7.39 -20.51
N GLN A 58 -0.61 7.52 -21.85
CA GLN A 58 0.42 6.91 -22.72
C GLN A 58 0.61 5.40 -22.48
N GLY A 59 -0.48 4.71 -22.14
CA GLY A 59 -0.46 3.37 -21.57
C GLY A 59 -0.38 2.22 -22.57
N TRP A 60 -0.53 2.45 -23.88
CA TRP A 60 -0.67 1.38 -24.89
C TRP A 60 0.46 0.35 -24.87
N GLY A 61 1.73 0.76 -24.80
CA GLY A 61 2.83 -0.20 -24.70
C GLY A 61 2.87 -0.89 -23.34
N TYR A 62 2.76 -0.09 -22.29
CA TYR A 62 2.95 -0.53 -20.92
C TYR A 62 1.87 -1.52 -20.45
N ILE A 63 0.59 -1.22 -20.72
CA ILE A 63 -0.56 -2.06 -20.36
C ILE A 63 -0.42 -3.47 -20.94
N PHE A 64 0.04 -3.61 -22.19
CA PHE A 64 0.12 -4.91 -22.84
C PHE A 64 1.37 -5.69 -22.43
N ILE A 65 2.53 -5.03 -22.30
CA ILE A 65 3.77 -5.69 -21.90
C ILE A 65 3.68 -6.16 -20.45
N GLN A 66 3.33 -5.26 -19.52
CA GLN A 66 3.15 -5.63 -18.12
C GLN A 66 1.91 -6.50 -17.93
N GLY A 67 0.89 -6.33 -18.76
CA GLY A 67 -0.29 -7.19 -18.73
C GLY A 67 0.02 -8.64 -19.08
N LEU A 68 0.78 -8.88 -20.15
CA LEU A 68 1.22 -10.23 -20.50
C LEU A 68 2.08 -10.86 -19.40
N ARG A 69 2.92 -10.06 -18.74
CA ARG A 69 3.71 -10.47 -17.57
C ARG A 69 2.82 -10.93 -16.42
N VAL A 70 1.74 -10.18 -16.12
CA VAL A 70 0.76 -10.54 -15.08
C VAL A 70 -0.03 -11.80 -15.48
N ASP A 71 -0.43 -11.92 -16.75
CA ASP A 71 -1.16 -13.09 -17.26
C ASP A 71 -0.32 -14.36 -17.16
N PHE A 72 0.95 -14.28 -17.55
CA PHE A 72 1.89 -15.38 -17.41
C PHE A 72 2.04 -15.81 -15.95
N ALA A 73 2.16 -14.85 -15.02
CA ALA A 73 2.20 -15.15 -13.61
C ALA A 73 0.91 -15.83 -13.12
N SER A 74 -0.28 -15.33 -13.48
CA SER A 74 -1.57 -15.95 -13.14
C SER A 74 -1.67 -17.39 -13.65
N VAL A 75 -1.22 -17.63 -14.88
CA VAL A 75 -1.18 -18.95 -15.52
C VAL A 75 -0.21 -19.87 -14.79
N CYS A 76 0.96 -19.40 -14.37
CA CYS A 76 1.89 -20.17 -13.55
C CYS A 76 1.30 -20.53 -12.18
N TRP A 77 0.64 -19.59 -11.50
CA TRP A 77 -0.05 -19.87 -10.23
C TRP A 77 -1.15 -20.92 -10.38
N LEU A 78 -1.99 -20.79 -11.41
CA LEU A 78 -3.15 -21.67 -11.61
C LEU A 78 -2.77 -23.06 -12.14
N TRP A 79 -1.90 -23.11 -13.15
CA TRP A 79 -1.58 -24.34 -13.87
C TRP A 79 -0.28 -25.00 -13.42
N GLY A 80 0.62 -24.27 -12.74
CA GLY A 80 1.86 -24.82 -12.21
C GLY A 80 1.62 -25.93 -11.18
N ILE A 81 0.63 -25.76 -10.30
CA ILE A 81 0.22 -26.80 -9.33
C ILE A 81 -0.28 -28.05 -10.06
N ALA A 82 -1.10 -27.88 -11.10
CA ALA A 82 -1.59 -28.98 -11.93
C ALA A 82 -0.46 -29.67 -12.70
N ALA A 83 0.55 -28.93 -13.16
CA ALA A 83 1.72 -29.47 -13.82
C ALA A 83 2.58 -30.29 -12.85
N LEU A 84 2.81 -29.80 -11.62
CA LEU A 84 3.55 -30.52 -10.58
C LEU A 84 2.84 -31.82 -10.19
N GLY A 85 1.54 -31.76 -9.90
CA GLY A 85 0.76 -32.95 -9.59
C GLY A 85 0.77 -33.97 -10.74
N THR A 86 0.81 -33.50 -12.00
CA THR A 86 0.96 -34.37 -13.18
C THR A 86 2.28 -35.10 -13.22
N VAL A 87 3.38 -34.47 -12.81
CA VAL A 87 4.69 -35.15 -12.76
C VAL A 87 4.71 -36.25 -11.69
N VAL A 88 4.03 -36.03 -10.57
CA VAL A 88 4.00 -36.96 -9.43
C VAL A 88 3.03 -38.12 -9.66
N PHE A 89 1.77 -37.82 -9.98
CA PHE A 89 0.67 -38.79 -9.91
C PHE A 89 0.33 -39.48 -11.24
N SER A 90 0.89 -39.03 -12.36
CA SER A 90 0.53 -39.59 -13.67
C SER A 90 0.96 -41.05 -13.85
N GLY A 91 0.11 -41.85 -14.48
CA GLY A 91 0.38 -43.24 -14.81
C GLY A 91 -0.89 -44.00 -15.21
N GLU A 92 -0.73 -45.23 -15.69
CA GLU A 92 -1.85 -46.09 -16.08
C GLU A 92 -2.59 -46.71 -14.88
N HIS A 93 -2.01 -46.63 -13.69
CA HIS A 93 -2.58 -47.15 -12.44
C HIS A 93 -3.79 -46.32 -11.96
N LEU A 94 -4.50 -46.85 -10.96
CA LEU A 94 -5.72 -46.23 -10.41
C LEU A 94 -5.51 -44.76 -10.01
N VAL A 95 -4.42 -44.47 -9.28
CA VAL A 95 -4.09 -43.09 -8.86
C VAL A 95 -3.89 -42.16 -10.07
N GLY A 96 -3.30 -42.63 -11.16
CA GLY A 96 -3.07 -41.81 -12.35
C GLY A 96 -4.34 -41.56 -13.13
N ARG A 97 -5.25 -42.53 -13.22
CA ARG A 97 -6.59 -42.33 -13.79
C ARG A 97 -7.43 -41.36 -12.97
N ALA A 98 -7.38 -41.48 -11.64
CA ALA A 98 -8.02 -40.53 -10.73
C ALA A 98 -7.42 -39.12 -10.90
N TRP A 99 -6.08 -39.01 -11.02
CA TRP A 99 -5.41 -37.75 -11.30
C TRP A 99 -5.84 -37.14 -12.62
N VAL A 100 -5.98 -37.91 -13.70
CA VAL A 100 -6.49 -37.39 -14.99
C VAL A 100 -7.90 -36.80 -14.83
N MET A 101 -8.77 -37.45 -14.05
CA MET A 101 -10.10 -36.90 -13.75
C MET A 101 -10.01 -35.58 -12.98
N ILE A 102 -9.20 -35.53 -11.91
CA ILE A 102 -8.95 -34.30 -11.13
C ILE A 102 -8.40 -33.20 -12.02
N LEU A 103 -7.42 -33.52 -12.87
CA LEU A 103 -6.82 -32.58 -13.81
C LEU A 103 -7.86 -32.03 -14.80
N ARG A 104 -8.74 -32.87 -15.35
CA ARG A 104 -9.81 -32.39 -16.25
C ARG A 104 -10.77 -31.44 -15.56
N VAL A 105 -11.14 -31.74 -14.31
CA VAL A 105 -11.96 -30.83 -13.48
C VAL A 105 -11.21 -29.51 -13.25
N TRP A 106 -9.93 -29.58 -12.85
CA TRP A 106 -9.09 -28.40 -12.61
C TRP A 106 -8.94 -27.53 -13.85
N LEU A 107 -8.64 -28.13 -15.01
CA LEU A 107 -8.52 -27.44 -16.31
C LEU A 107 -9.84 -26.76 -16.71
N THR A 108 -10.96 -27.45 -16.52
CA THR A 108 -12.29 -26.92 -16.88
C THR A 108 -12.68 -25.77 -15.96
N LEU A 109 -12.56 -25.95 -14.65
CA LEU A 109 -12.92 -24.93 -13.66
C LEU A 109 -11.98 -23.72 -13.73
N GLY A 110 -10.67 -23.94 -13.88
CA GLY A 110 -9.71 -22.84 -14.00
C GLY A 110 -9.94 -21.99 -15.26
N LEU A 111 -10.26 -22.62 -16.39
CA LEU A 111 -10.61 -21.90 -17.61
C LEU A 111 -11.94 -21.14 -17.45
N TRP A 112 -12.94 -21.77 -16.84
CA TRP A 112 -14.21 -21.13 -16.53
C TRP A 112 -14.02 -19.89 -15.65
N VAL A 113 -13.25 -19.98 -14.56
CA VAL A 113 -12.99 -18.84 -13.66
C VAL A 113 -12.39 -17.66 -14.43
N ILE A 114 -11.37 -17.90 -15.27
CA ILE A 114 -10.76 -16.86 -16.10
C ILE A 114 -11.80 -16.22 -17.02
N ILE A 115 -12.53 -17.03 -17.79
CA ILE A 115 -13.51 -16.53 -18.76
C ILE A 115 -14.64 -15.76 -18.06
N PHE A 116 -15.16 -16.30 -16.95
CA PHE A 116 -16.25 -15.71 -16.19
C PHE A 116 -15.86 -14.34 -15.60
N LEU A 117 -14.69 -14.26 -14.97
CA LEU A 117 -14.22 -13.01 -14.37
C LEU A 117 -13.95 -11.94 -15.44
N GLU A 118 -13.30 -12.30 -16.54
CA GLU A 118 -13.08 -11.35 -17.65
C GLU A 118 -14.39 -10.95 -18.32
N ALA A 119 -15.35 -11.86 -18.49
CA ALA A 119 -16.67 -11.55 -19.04
C ALA A 119 -17.49 -10.62 -18.13
N SER A 120 -17.31 -10.69 -16.80
CA SER A 120 -17.96 -9.77 -15.86
C SER A 120 -17.27 -8.41 -15.74
N SER A 121 -16.07 -8.26 -16.30
CA SER A 121 -15.25 -7.05 -16.13
C SER A 121 -15.84 -5.79 -16.76
N PRO A 122 -16.43 -5.80 -17.97
CA PRO A 122 -17.04 -4.58 -18.54
C PRO A 122 -18.15 -4.00 -17.67
N SER A 123 -19.08 -4.83 -17.20
CA SER A 123 -20.16 -4.43 -16.30
C SER A 123 -19.63 -3.86 -14.99
N PHE A 124 -18.62 -4.52 -14.43
CA PHE A 124 -18.01 -4.11 -13.17
C PHE A 124 -17.23 -2.79 -13.31
N ILE A 125 -16.54 -2.58 -14.43
CA ILE A 125 -15.88 -1.29 -14.74
C ILE A 125 -16.92 -0.19 -14.95
N ALA A 126 -18.04 -0.47 -15.63
CA ALA A 126 -19.09 0.51 -15.85
C ALA A 126 -19.72 0.98 -14.53
N GLU A 127 -19.85 0.08 -13.55
CA GLU A 127 -20.43 0.39 -12.25
C GLU A 127 -19.42 1.03 -11.29
N TYR A 128 -18.22 0.45 -11.19
CA TYR A 128 -17.27 0.79 -10.12
C TYR A 128 -16.01 1.50 -10.61
N GLY A 129 -15.75 1.52 -11.91
CA GLY A 129 -14.59 2.18 -12.51
C GLY A 129 -13.28 1.41 -12.36
N PHE A 130 -13.33 0.10 -12.12
CA PHE A 130 -12.15 -0.78 -12.03
C PHE A 130 -12.52 -2.22 -12.39
N ARG A 131 -11.53 -3.07 -12.66
CA ARG A 131 -11.73 -4.52 -12.80
C ARG A 131 -12.17 -5.17 -11.47
N PRO A 132 -12.80 -6.37 -11.51
CA PRO A 132 -13.12 -7.17 -10.32
C PRO A 132 -12.01 -7.16 -9.25
N ASN A 133 -12.40 -6.78 -8.04
CA ASN A 133 -11.53 -6.62 -6.87
C ASN A 133 -12.31 -6.97 -5.58
N ARG A 134 -11.96 -6.39 -4.42
CA ARG A 134 -12.63 -6.63 -3.14
C ARG A 134 -14.17 -6.55 -3.21
N LEU A 135 -14.72 -5.57 -3.95
CA LEU A 135 -16.16 -5.34 -3.98
C LEU A 135 -16.88 -6.55 -4.56
N TYR A 136 -16.25 -7.23 -5.50
CA TYR A 136 -16.76 -8.46 -6.11
C TYR A 136 -17.01 -9.57 -5.08
N VAL A 137 -16.25 -9.60 -3.97
CA VAL A 137 -16.42 -10.57 -2.87
C VAL A 137 -17.39 -10.05 -1.82
N GLU A 138 -17.28 -8.78 -1.44
CA GLU A 138 -18.12 -8.19 -0.39
C GLU A 138 -19.61 -8.25 -0.76
N TYR A 139 -19.95 -8.07 -2.04
CA TYR A 139 -21.33 -8.20 -2.50
C TYR A 139 -21.87 -9.63 -2.44
N LEU A 140 -21.04 -10.67 -2.52
CA LEU A 140 -21.50 -12.07 -2.44
C LEU A 140 -22.09 -12.44 -1.08
N VAL A 141 -21.87 -11.62 -0.04
CA VAL A 141 -22.50 -11.78 1.27
C VAL A 141 -24.00 -11.47 1.23
N TYR A 142 -24.46 -10.72 0.22
CA TYR A 142 -25.85 -10.27 0.02
C TYR A 142 -26.43 -10.82 -1.28
N PRO A 143 -26.54 -12.15 -1.44
CA PRO A 143 -26.84 -12.77 -2.72
C PRO A 143 -28.25 -12.45 -3.23
N LYS A 144 -29.22 -12.19 -2.34
CA LYS A 144 -30.60 -11.89 -2.74
C LYS A 144 -30.70 -10.50 -3.35
N GLU A 145 -30.08 -9.53 -2.70
CA GLU A 145 -30.03 -8.12 -3.06
C GLU A 145 -29.22 -7.94 -4.35
N VAL A 146 -28.09 -8.62 -4.48
CA VAL A 146 -27.29 -8.60 -5.72
C VAL A 146 -28.06 -9.24 -6.86
N LEU A 147 -28.70 -10.39 -6.65
CA LEU A 147 -29.44 -11.06 -7.71
C LEU A 147 -30.67 -10.27 -8.14
N SER A 148 -31.38 -9.63 -7.21
CA SER A 148 -32.53 -8.77 -7.53
C SER A 148 -32.08 -7.54 -8.32
N MET A 149 -30.99 -6.88 -7.91
CA MET A 149 -30.39 -5.76 -8.63
C MET A 149 -29.97 -6.16 -10.04
N LEU A 150 -29.26 -7.28 -10.19
CA LEU A 150 -28.83 -7.78 -11.49
C LEU A 150 -30.02 -8.17 -12.38
N TRP A 151 -31.07 -8.77 -11.81
CA TRP A 151 -32.27 -9.14 -12.55
C TRP A 151 -33.07 -7.92 -13.02
N ALA A 152 -33.14 -6.87 -12.19
CA ALA A 152 -33.87 -5.65 -12.50
C ALA A 152 -33.11 -4.74 -13.47
N GLY A 153 -31.81 -4.51 -13.24
CA GLY A 153 -31.02 -3.51 -13.96
C GLY A 153 -30.02 -4.07 -14.99
N ARG A 154 -29.62 -5.35 -14.88
CA ARG A 154 -28.51 -5.94 -15.66
C ARG A 154 -28.89 -7.30 -16.27
N LYS A 155 -30.18 -7.51 -16.58
CA LYS A 155 -30.74 -8.82 -16.98
C LYS A 155 -30.03 -9.46 -18.18
N ALA A 156 -29.71 -8.67 -19.20
CA ALA A 156 -29.02 -9.15 -20.40
C ALA A 156 -27.62 -9.69 -20.05
N GLU A 157 -26.90 -8.96 -19.19
CA GLU A 157 -25.56 -9.34 -18.72
C GLU A 157 -25.61 -10.61 -17.86
N LEU A 158 -26.64 -10.75 -17.02
CA LEU A 158 -26.87 -11.96 -16.22
C LEU A 158 -27.15 -13.18 -17.11
N ILE A 159 -28.00 -13.05 -18.14
CA ILE A 159 -28.25 -14.14 -19.09
C ILE A 159 -26.97 -14.49 -19.87
N LEU A 160 -26.24 -13.48 -20.34
CA LEU A 160 -25.00 -13.66 -21.08
C LEU A 160 -23.94 -14.36 -20.22
N SER A 161 -23.75 -13.95 -18.96
CA SER A 161 -22.80 -14.61 -18.04
C SER A 161 -23.19 -16.06 -17.73
N GLY A 162 -24.49 -16.37 -17.67
CA GLY A 162 -25.01 -17.73 -17.56
C GLY A 162 -24.67 -18.58 -18.80
N LEU A 163 -24.90 -18.05 -20.00
CA LEU A 163 -24.55 -18.71 -21.26
C LEU A 163 -23.03 -18.94 -21.38
N ILE A 164 -22.22 -17.93 -21.02
CA ILE A 164 -20.76 -18.02 -21.00
C ILE A 164 -20.30 -19.08 -20.00
N THR A 165 -20.91 -19.14 -18.82
CA THR A 165 -20.61 -20.16 -17.79
C THR A 165 -20.90 -21.56 -18.30
N ILE A 166 -22.09 -21.80 -18.85
CA ILE A 166 -22.47 -23.10 -19.40
C ILE A 166 -21.54 -23.47 -20.58
N GLY A 167 -21.31 -22.54 -21.50
CA GLY A 167 -20.48 -22.75 -22.68
C GLY A 167 -19.01 -23.05 -22.34
N SER A 168 -18.43 -22.34 -21.37
CA SER A 168 -17.04 -22.55 -20.95
C SER A 168 -16.87 -23.84 -20.13
N LEU A 169 -17.83 -24.20 -19.26
CA LEU A 169 -17.81 -25.48 -18.54
C LEU A 169 -17.98 -26.66 -19.50
N TRP A 170 -18.99 -26.61 -20.37
CA TRP A 170 -19.23 -27.67 -21.35
C TRP A 170 -18.05 -27.79 -22.34
N GLY A 171 -17.62 -26.65 -22.90
CA GLY A 171 -16.51 -26.59 -23.84
C GLY A 171 -15.18 -27.04 -23.22
N GLY A 172 -14.87 -26.58 -22.01
CA GLY A 172 -13.68 -26.99 -21.26
C GLY A 172 -13.70 -28.47 -20.91
N TRP A 173 -14.85 -29.01 -20.50
CA TRP A 173 -15.01 -30.44 -20.19
C TRP A 173 -14.86 -31.33 -21.43
N TRP A 174 -15.51 -30.94 -22.53
CA TRP A 174 -15.43 -31.63 -23.81
C TRP A 174 -14.01 -31.59 -24.37
N PHE A 175 -13.39 -30.41 -24.37
CA PHE A 175 -12.06 -30.21 -24.92
C PHE A 175 -10.98 -30.91 -24.10
N SER A 176 -11.01 -30.80 -22.76
CA SER A 176 -10.12 -31.56 -21.89
C SER A 176 -10.28 -33.07 -22.09
N GLY A 177 -11.52 -33.55 -22.25
CA GLY A 177 -11.81 -34.95 -22.59
C GLY A 177 -11.12 -35.37 -23.89
N LYS A 178 -11.33 -34.62 -24.97
CA LYS A 178 -10.70 -34.88 -26.28
C LYS A 178 -9.17 -34.88 -26.21
N LEU A 179 -8.57 -33.99 -25.43
CA LEU A 179 -7.11 -33.91 -25.28
C LEU A 179 -6.52 -35.05 -24.43
N THR A 180 -7.32 -35.66 -23.54
CA THR A 180 -6.89 -36.74 -22.62
C THR A 180 -7.16 -38.17 -23.10
N GLN A 181 -7.74 -38.39 -24.29
CA GLN A 181 -8.09 -39.74 -24.77
C GLN A 181 -6.88 -40.62 -25.14
N ARG A 182 -5.70 -40.04 -25.43
CA ARG A 182 -4.51 -40.77 -25.89
C ARG A 182 -3.23 -40.21 -25.26
N ILE A 183 -3.12 -40.43 -23.95
CA ILE A 183 -2.03 -39.91 -23.12
C ILE A 183 -0.81 -40.82 -23.18
N CYS A 184 0.38 -40.25 -23.32
CA CYS A 184 1.65 -40.91 -23.03
C CYS A 184 2.21 -40.42 -21.68
N TYR A 185 2.83 -41.34 -20.94
CA TYR A 185 3.44 -41.03 -19.65
C TYR A 185 4.97 -41.00 -19.78
N PRO A 186 5.65 -40.01 -19.20
CA PRO A 186 7.11 -40.01 -19.16
C PRO A 186 7.59 -41.22 -18.35
N LYS A 187 8.69 -41.83 -18.81
CA LYS A 187 9.37 -42.89 -18.05
C LYS A 187 9.74 -42.36 -16.66
N TRP A 188 9.64 -43.21 -15.65
CA TRP A 188 9.75 -42.80 -14.25
C TRP A 188 11.03 -42.01 -13.93
N TYR A 189 12.16 -42.36 -14.57
CA TYR A 189 13.44 -41.70 -14.38
C TYR A 189 13.55 -40.29 -14.96
N TRP A 190 12.68 -39.91 -15.91
CA TRP A 190 12.60 -38.53 -16.42
C TRP A 190 11.75 -37.64 -15.50
N ARG A 191 10.93 -38.22 -14.62
CA ARG A 191 10.00 -37.44 -13.77
C ARG A 191 10.72 -36.46 -12.85
N PRO A 192 11.84 -36.80 -12.18
CA PRO A 192 12.56 -35.83 -11.35
C PRO A 192 13.08 -34.64 -12.16
N VAL A 193 13.64 -34.87 -13.35
CA VAL A 193 14.15 -33.82 -14.23
C VAL A 193 13.02 -32.89 -14.69
N VAL A 194 11.88 -33.48 -15.10
CA VAL A 194 10.69 -32.72 -15.48
C VAL A 194 10.09 -31.97 -14.29
N ALA A 195 10.10 -32.55 -13.09
CA ALA A 195 9.64 -31.87 -11.87
C ALA A 195 10.46 -30.61 -11.60
N VAL A 196 11.79 -30.71 -11.65
CA VAL A 196 12.67 -29.55 -11.46
C VAL A 196 12.39 -28.46 -12.48
N MET A 197 12.21 -28.81 -13.76
CA MET A 197 11.86 -27.84 -14.80
C MET A 197 10.50 -27.18 -14.55
N VAL A 198 9.48 -27.97 -14.18
CA VAL A 198 8.14 -27.42 -13.87
C VAL A 198 8.21 -26.52 -12.63
N ILE A 199 8.94 -26.90 -11.58
CA ILE A 199 9.17 -26.08 -10.39
C ILE A 199 9.83 -24.76 -10.79
N ALA A 200 10.92 -24.82 -11.57
CA ALA A 200 11.65 -23.63 -12.00
C ALA A 200 10.76 -22.69 -12.82
N ILE A 201 10.06 -23.19 -13.84
CA ILE A 201 9.15 -22.38 -14.68
C ILE A 201 8.01 -21.80 -13.84
N THR A 202 7.42 -22.61 -12.97
CA THR A 202 6.30 -22.17 -12.12
C THR A 202 6.74 -21.09 -11.16
N ILE A 203 7.85 -21.28 -10.44
CA ILE A 203 8.35 -20.32 -9.45
C ILE A 203 8.82 -19.04 -10.13
N LEU A 204 9.63 -19.13 -11.18
CA LEU A 204 10.14 -17.95 -11.88
C LEU A 204 9.01 -17.18 -12.57
N GLY A 205 8.07 -17.88 -13.20
CA GLY A 205 6.90 -17.27 -13.83
C GLY A 205 5.91 -16.66 -12.84
N ALA A 206 5.60 -17.36 -11.76
CA ALA A 206 4.71 -16.87 -10.70
C ALA A 206 5.32 -15.68 -9.92
N ARG A 207 6.64 -15.70 -9.69
CA ARG A 207 7.39 -14.59 -9.12
C ARG A 207 7.44 -13.41 -10.09
N SER A 208 7.63 -13.70 -11.38
CA SER A 208 7.65 -12.76 -12.50
C SER A 208 8.67 -11.63 -12.39
N SER A 209 9.66 -11.72 -11.50
CA SER A 209 10.69 -10.72 -11.28
C SER A 209 11.99 -11.39 -10.83
N LEU A 210 13.10 -10.97 -11.43
CA LEU A 210 14.46 -11.31 -10.98
C LEU A 210 14.98 -10.34 -9.91
N GLY A 211 14.30 -9.20 -9.72
CA GLY A 211 14.60 -8.23 -8.68
C GLY A 211 14.29 -8.77 -7.29
N HIS A 212 14.52 -7.92 -6.28
CA HIS A 212 14.39 -8.29 -4.87
C HIS A 212 12.95 -8.70 -4.50
N ARG A 213 11.95 -8.15 -5.19
CA ARG A 213 10.54 -8.33 -4.85
C ARG A 213 9.73 -9.05 -5.94
N PRO A 214 8.75 -9.90 -5.57
CA PRO A 214 7.85 -10.56 -6.51
C PRO A 214 6.77 -9.61 -7.05
N LEU A 215 6.10 -10.04 -8.11
CA LEU A 215 4.96 -9.35 -8.72
C LEU A 215 3.85 -9.05 -7.69
N ASN A 216 3.34 -7.83 -7.76
CA ASN A 216 2.20 -7.32 -7.00
C ASN A 216 1.56 -6.15 -7.80
N PRO A 217 0.33 -5.73 -7.50
CA PRO A 217 -0.32 -4.61 -8.19
C PRO A 217 0.50 -3.31 -8.21
N SER A 218 1.17 -2.99 -7.11
CA SER A 218 2.00 -1.78 -6.99
C SER A 218 3.16 -1.77 -7.99
N LEU A 219 3.77 -2.93 -8.29
CA LEU A 219 4.89 -3.04 -9.24
C LEU A 219 4.49 -2.59 -10.66
N VAL A 220 3.23 -2.76 -11.03
CA VAL A 220 2.73 -2.47 -12.38
C VAL A 220 1.83 -1.24 -12.43
N ALA A 221 1.67 -0.51 -11.33
CA ALA A 221 0.99 0.78 -11.31
C ALA A 221 1.88 1.84 -11.96
N PHE A 222 1.32 2.70 -12.82
CA PHE A 222 2.10 3.70 -13.57
C PHE A 222 1.35 5.01 -13.84
N SER A 223 0.04 5.04 -13.62
CA SER A 223 -0.80 6.21 -13.82
C SER A 223 -1.44 6.62 -12.51
N ASP A 224 -1.81 7.89 -12.36
CA ASP A 224 -2.68 8.36 -11.28
C ASP A 224 -4.17 8.05 -11.54
N ASP A 225 -4.51 7.46 -12.71
CA ASP A 225 -5.82 6.90 -13.02
C ASP A 225 -5.93 5.44 -12.51
N PRO A 226 -6.80 5.15 -11.51
CA PRO A 226 -6.95 3.81 -10.97
C PRO A 226 -7.48 2.77 -11.97
N LEU A 227 -8.32 3.17 -12.93
CA LEU A 227 -8.85 2.25 -13.94
C LEU A 227 -7.70 1.78 -14.84
N ILE A 228 -6.86 2.71 -15.28
CA ILE A 228 -5.73 2.42 -16.18
C ILE A 228 -4.74 1.45 -15.52
N ASN A 229 -4.43 1.65 -14.24
CA ASN A 229 -3.62 0.67 -13.48
C ASN A 229 -4.31 -0.70 -13.40
N SER A 230 -5.64 -0.73 -13.22
CA SER A 230 -6.38 -1.99 -13.18
C SER A 230 -6.41 -2.73 -14.52
N LEU A 231 -6.29 -2.03 -15.66
CA LEU A 231 -6.27 -2.65 -16.99
C LEU A 231 -5.03 -3.50 -17.25
N VAL A 232 -3.91 -3.18 -16.58
CA VAL A 232 -2.68 -3.98 -16.62
C VAL A 232 -2.95 -5.37 -16.03
N LEU A 233 -3.65 -5.41 -14.89
CA LEU A 233 -3.99 -6.65 -14.20
C LEU A 233 -5.06 -7.46 -14.95
N ASN A 234 -5.09 -8.77 -14.73
CA ASN A 234 -6.29 -9.58 -15.00
C ASN A 234 -7.18 -9.67 -13.76
N SER A 235 -8.46 -9.90 -13.99
CA SER A 235 -9.50 -9.85 -12.96
C SER A 235 -9.32 -10.94 -11.90
N SER A 236 -8.84 -12.12 -12.31
CA SER A 236 -8.47 -13.22 -11.38
C SER A 236 -7.35 -12.82 -10.42
N PHE A 237 -6.27 -12.21 -10.92
CA PHE A 237 -5.14 -11.76 -10.11
C PHE A 237 -5.56 -10.68 -9.11
N SER A 238 -6.27 -9.67 -9.60
CA SER A 238 -6.80 -8.56 -8.80
C SER A 238 -7.69 -9.08 -7.66
N LEU A 239 -8.63 -9.98 -7.96
CA LEU A 239 -9.55 -10.55 -6.99
C LEU A 239 -8.83 -11.38 -5.91
N ILE A 240 -7.92 -12.28 -6.30
CA ILE A 240 -7.16 -13.12 -5.35
C ILE A 240 -6.29 -12.24 -4.44
N PHE A 241 -5.64 -11.23 -5.02
CA PHE A 241 -4.82 -10.30 -4.25
C PHE A 241 -5.67 -9.49 -3.26
N ALA A 242 -6.86 -9.03 -3.66
CA ALA A 242 -7.80 -8.33 -2.80
C ALA A 242 -8.27 -9.21 -1.62
N ILE A 243 -8.64 -10.48 -1.88
CA ILE A 243 -9.01 -11.44 -0.83
C ILE A 243 -7.88 -11.60 0.19
N LYS A 244 -6.63 -11.73 -0.27
CA LYS A 244 -5.46 -11.81 0.61
C LYS A 244 -5.29 -10.53 1.43
N GLN A 245 -5.56 -9.35 0.87
CA GLN A 245 -5.48 -8.09 1.61
C GLN A 245 -6.56 -7.96 2.68
N MET A 246 -7.80 -8.38 2.39
CA MET A 246 -8.94 -8.32 3.33
C MET A 246 -8.63 -9.06 4.63
N GLY A 247 -7.90 -10.17 4.58
CA GLY A 247 -7.46 -10.90 5.79
C GLY A 247 -6.50 -10.14 6.71
N ASN A 248 -5.98 -8.97 6.30
CA ASN A 248 -5.12 -8.13 7.13
C ASN A 248 -5.85 -6.91 7.72
N GLU A 249 -7.15 -6.79 7.51
CA GLU A 249 -7.99 -5.80 8.17
C GLU A 249 -8.26 -6.27 9.61
N GLN A 250 -8.20 -5.36 10.57
CA GLN A 250 -8.57 -5.63 11.96
C GLN A 250 -9.59 -4.60 12.44
N ASP A 251 -10.55 -5.09 13.22
CA ASP A 251 -11.59 -4.29 13.83
C ASP A 251 -11.20 -4.03 15.28
N ALA A 252 -10.80 -2.79 15.59
CA ALA A 252 -10.42 -2.37 16.93
C ALA A 252 -11.52 -2.67 17.96
N SER A 253 -12.79 -2.71 17.56
CA SER A 253 -13.89 -2.99 18.48
C SER A 253 -13.91 -4.43 19.02
N LYS A 254 -13.26 -5.36 18.31
CA LYS A 254 -13.04 -6.73 18.77
C LYS A 254 -11.81 -6.86 19.67
N VAL A 255 -10.91 -5.88 19.62
CA VAL A 255 -9.67 -5.86 20.40
C VAL A 255 -9.89 -5.15 21.74
N TYR A 256 -10.48 -3.95 21.71
CA TYR A 256 -10.56 -3.04 22.86
C TYR A 256 -11.96 -2.88 23.47
N GLY A 257 -12.98 -3.49 22.87
CA GLY A 257 -14.38 -3.28 23.26
C GLY A 257 -15.10 -2.23 22.41
N LYS A 258 -16.33 -1.88 22.77
CA LYS A 258 -17.25 -1.11 21.92
C LYS A 258 -17.69 0.19 22.57
N LEU A 259 -17.85 1.23 21.76
CA LEU A 259 -18.61 2.44 22.07
C LEU A 259 -19.71 2.63 21.01
N PRO A 260 -20.84 3.28 21.35
CA PRO A 260 -21.82 3.71 20.36
C PRO A 260 -21.17 4.63 19.32
N TYR A 261 -21.65 4.55 18.07
CA TYR A 261 -21.12 5.31 16.94
C TYR A 261 -21.03 6.81 17.25
N ASP A 262 -22.14 7.42 17.68
CA ASP A 262 -22.20 8.86 17.96
C ASP A 262 -21.22 9.26 19.08
N LYS A 263 -21.04 8.38 20.07
CA LYS A 263 -20.08 8.62 21.15
C LYS A 263 -18.64 8.64 20.66
N VAL A 264 -18.27 7.76 19.73
CA VAL A 264 -16.94 7.78 19.10
C VAL A 264 -16.73 9.10 18.35
N ILE A 265 -17.74 9.55 17.58
CA ILE A 265 -17.69 10.82 16.85
C ILE A 265 -17.53 12.01 17.81
N ASP A 266 -18.34 12.07 18.86
CA ASP A 266 -18.29 13.13 19.86
C ASP A 266 -16.93 13.21 20.55
N ILE A 267 -16.36 12.05 20.92
CA ILE A 267 -15.03 11.96 21.52
C ILE A 267 -13.99 12.52 20.56
N VAL A 268 -13.89 12.02 19.32
CA VAL A 268 -12.81 12.47 18.43
C VAL A 268 -12.95 13.94 18.00
N ARG A 269 -14.18 14.45 17.89
CA ARG A 269 -14.43 15.87 17.65
C ARG A 269 -13.95 16.72 18.82
N ARG A 270 -14.31 16.35 20.05
CA ARG A 270 -13.87 17.02 21.28
C ARG A 270 -12.34 16.98 21.43
N GLU A 271 -11.75 15.80 21.26
CA GLU A 271 -10.31 15.57 21.43
C GLU A 271 -9.44 16.20 20.32
N SER A 272 -10.01 16.44 19.13
CA SER A 272 -9.35 17.21 18.07
C SER A 272 -9.09 18.67 18.44
N GLY A 273 -9.81 19.20 19.44
CA GLY A 273 -9.71 20.59 19.88
C GLY A 273 -10.35 21.63 18.99
N ARG A 274 -10.97 21.21 17.90
CA ARG A 274 -11.70 22.13 17.02
C ARG A 274 -13.05 22.47 17.63
N PRO A 275 -13.54 23.72 17.49
CA PRO A 275 -14.90 24.04 17.89
C PRO A 275 -15.87 23.17 17.09
N LEU A 276 -16.97 22.73 17.72
CA LEU A 276 -17.94 21.85 17.04
C LEU A 276 -18.53 22.48 15.77
N SER A 277 -18.60 23.81 15.70
CA SER A 277 -19.04 24.56 14.51
C SER A 277 -18.08 24.45 13.32
N ALA A 278 -16.84 24.01 13.52
CA ALA A 278 -15.89 23.77 12.43
C ALA A 278 -16.19 22.49 11.66
N PHE A 279 -16.95 21.54 12.21
CA PHE A 279 -17.31 20.29 11.52
C PHE A 279 -18.46 20.52 10.56
N THR A 280 -18.20 20.35 9.27
CA THR A 280 -19.08 20.85 8.19
C THR A 280 -19.90 19.75 7.51
N SER A 281 -19.66 18.47 7.83
CA SER A 281 -20.33 17.34 7.18
C SER A 281 -20.97 16.36 8.16
N ALA A 282 -22.17 15.90 7.81
CA ALA A 282 -22.83 14.76 8.46
C ALA A 282 -22.30 13.42 7.93
N ASP A 283 -21.97 13.35 6.62
CA ASP A 283 -21.51 12.12 5.95
C ASP A 283 -20.04 11.81 6.21
N ILE A 284 -19.22 12.83 6.47
CA ILE A 284 -17.81 12.71 6.81
C ILE A 284 -17.63 13.37 8.19
N PRO A 285 -17.83 12.64 9.31
CA PRO A 285 -17.96 13.27 10.62
C PRO A 285 -16.72 14.03 11.10
N SER A 286 -15.54 13.68 10.62
CA SER A 286 -14.28 14.38 10.95
C SER A 286 -13.95 15.54 10.01
N LEU A 287 -14.70 15.72 8.91
CA LEU A 287 -14.49 16.83 7.98
C LEU A 287 -14.74 18.15 8.71
N SER A 288 -13.68 18.95 8.81
CA SER A 288 -13.75 20.24 9.48
C SER A 288 -12.91 21.29 8.80
N PHE A 289 -13.39 22.53 8.84
CA PHE A 289 -12.70 23.69 8.31
C PHE A 289 -11.55 24.10 9.24
N ASN A 290 -10.36 24.29 8.69
CA ASN A 290 -9.23 24.88 9.39
C ASN A 290 -8.72 26.11 8.64
N GLN A 291 -8.81 27.28 9.27
CA GLN A 291 -8.22 28.52 8.75
C GLN A 291 -6.69 28.48 8.85
N ALA A 292 -5.93 28.68 7.78
CA ALA A 292 -4.47 28.76 7.87
C ALA A 292 -3.97 29.93 8.73
N SER A 293 -2.85 29.73 9.41
CA SER A 293 -2.13 30.78 10.16
C SER A 293 -1.29 31.68 9.25
N TYR A 294 -0.75 31.12 8.16
CA TYR A 294 -0.06 31.87 7.13
C TYR A 294 -1.04 32.44 6.10
N SER A 295 -0.78 33.65 5.58
CA SER A 295 -1.63 34.31 4.58
C SER A 295 -0.85 34.90 3.41
N GLY A 296 0.45 34.56 3.30
CA GLY A 296 1.31 35.05 2.24
C GLY A 296 1.23 34.22 0.96
N LYS A 297 2.26 34.36 0.11
CA LYS A 297 2.37 33.62 -1.15
C LYS A 297 2.47 32.11 -0.87
N PRO A 298 1.77 31.24 -1.62
CA PRO A 298 1.91 29.79 -1.50
C PRO A 298 3.38 29.35 -1.53
N LYS A 299 3.76 28.49 -0.58
CA LYS A 299 5.09 27.89 -0.49
C LYS A 299 5.06 26.46 -1.04
N ASN A 300 6.20 25.96 -1.51
CA ASN A 300 6.40 24.54 -1.74
C ASN A 300 6.44 23.81 -0.39
N LEU A 301 6.08 22.53 -0.39
CA LEU A 301 6.22 21.64 0.75
C LEU A 301 7.23 20.54 0.41
N VAL A 302 8.23 20.35 1.25
CA VAL A 302 9.14 19.20 1.19
C VAL A 302 9.12 18.49 2.52
N ILE A 303 8.69 17.23 2.52
CA ILE A 303 8.81 16.35 3.69
C ILE A 303 9.99 15.42 3.42
N ILE A 304 11.03 15.50 4.25
CA ILE A 304 12.15 14.57 4.25
C ILE A 304 11.92 13.59 5.41
N LEU A 305 11.34 12.44 5.07
CA LEU A 305 11.03 11.37 6.00
C LEU A 305 12.30 10.53 6.23
N GLN A 306 12.75 10.46 7.47
CA GLN A 306 13.98 9.79 7.87
C GLN A 306 13.67 8.37 8.36
N GLU A 307 14.13 7.36 7.64
CA GLU A 307 13.97 5.95 8.01
C GLU A 307 14.64 5.64 9.36
N SER A 308 13.85 5.10 10.29
CA SER A 308 14.31 4.53 11.56
C SER A 308 15.14 5.48 12.46
N LEU A 309 14.97 6.80 12.31
CA LEU A 309 15.72 7.82 13.06
C LEU A 309 15.05 8.17 14.39
N GLY A 310 15.10 7.27 15.37
CA GLY A 310 14.57 7.54 16.72
C GLY A 310 15.37 8.61 17.48
N ALA A 311 14.71 9.29 18.43
CA ALA A 311 15.31 10.37 19.22
C ALA A 311 16.57 9.95 20.00
N ARG A 312 16.71 8.66 20.34
CA ARG A 312 17.90 8.11 21.00
C ARG A 312 19.20 8.23 20.17
N PHE A 313 19.09 8.52 18.89
CA PHE A 313 20.24 8.75 18.01
C PHE A 313 20.53 10.23 17.77
N VAL A 314 19.70 11.12 18.32
CA VAL A 314 19.74 12.56 18.03
C VAL A 314 20.31 13.31 19.23
N GLY A 315 21.48 13.94 19.07
CA GLY A 315 22.21 14.57 20.16
C GLY A 315 21.43 15.70 20.84
N SER A 316 20.78 16.56 20.04
CA SER A 316 19.93 17.67 20.52
C SER A 316 18.67 17.24 21.28
N LEU A 317 18.32 15.94 21.26
CA LEU A 317 17.24 15.31 22.04
C LEU A 317 17.77 14.49 23.24
N GLY A 318 19.07 14.54 23.52
CA GLY A 318 19.72 13.78 24.59
C GLY A 318 20.12 12.36 24.18
N GLY A 319 20.03 12.02 22.89
CA GLY A 319 20.50 10.77 22.33
C GLY A 319 22.01 10.70 22.12
N LEU A 320 22.46 9.67 21.39
CA LEU A 320 23.83 9.55 20.93
C LEU A 320 24.19 10.70 19.99
N PRO A 321 25.46 11.14 19.94
CA PRO A 321 25.92 12.25 19.10
C PRO A 321 26.11 11.82 17.64
N LEU A 322 25.07 11.25 17.03
CA LEU A 322 25.13 10.72 15.66
C LEU A 322 24.60 11.71 14.62
N THR A 323 23.95 12.79 15.04
CA THR A 323 23.26 13.72 14.11
C THR A 323 23.73 15.17 14.23
N PRO A 324 25.03 15.47 14.04
CA PRO A 324 25.54 16.83 14.19
C PRO A 324 24.88 17.84 13.23
N ASN A 325 24.48 17.45 12.01
CA ASN A 325 23.84 18.37 11.07
C ASN A 325 22.40 18.67 11.49
N ILE A 326 21.61 17.68 11.93
CA ILE A 326 20.28 17.92 12.50
C ILE A 326 20.38 18.78 13.76
N ASP A 327 21.38 18.55 14.61
CA ASP A 327 21.59 19.34 15.83
C ASP A 327 21.86 20.82 15.50
N GLU A 328 22.64 21.10 14.45
CA GLU A 328 22.87 22.46 13.97
C GLU A 328 21.59 23.08 13.34
N LEU A 329 20.87 22.30 12.53
CA LEU A 329 19.64 22.76 11.89
C LEU A 329 18.52 23.01 12.90
N SER A 330 18.49 22.28 14.03
CA SER A 330 17.50 22.45 15.10
C SER A 330 17.49 23.86 15.70
N GLN A 331 18.60 24.60 15.57
CA GLN A 331 18.73 25.97 16.05
C GLN A 331 18.20 27.00 15.04
N GLN A 332 17.79 26.58 13.85
CA GLN A 332 17.47 27.45 12.71
C GLN A 332 15.99 27.42 12.32
N GLY A 333 15.13 26.75 13.09
CA GLY A 333 13.69 26.72 12.85
C GLY A 333 12.90 26.18 14.03
N TRP A 334 11.76 25.56 13.74
CA TRP A 334 10.84 25.06 14.75
C TRP A 334 11.09 23.57 15.02
N PHE A 335 11.81 23.31 16.11
CA PHE A 335 12.23 21.99 16.55
C PHE A 335 11.31 21.44 17.63
N PHE A 336 10.83 20.21 17.46
CA PHE A 336 9.94 19.55 18.42
C PHE A 336 10.74 18.65 19.36
N GLU A 337 10.67 18.94 20.66
CA GLU A 337 11.41 18.16 21.65
C GLU A 337 10.70 16.84 21.96
N ASN A 338 9.38 16.82 21.95
CA ASN A 338 8.55 15.69 22.37
C ASN A 338 7.58 15.24 21.27
N LEU A 339 8.11 14.94 20.08
CA LEU A 339 7.35 14.38 18.96
C LEU A 339 7.35 12.84 19.01
N TYR A 340 6.18 12.23 18.86
CA TYR A 340 5.98 10.79 18.92
C TYR A 340 5.37 10.23 17.65
N ALA A 341 6.02 9.22 17.07
CA ALA A 341 5.49 8.41 15.99
C ALA A 341 4.18 7.73 16.43
N THR A 342 3.27 7.48 15.49
CA THR A 342 2.03 6.75 15.81
C THR A 342 2.18 5.24 15.77
N GLY A 343 3.29 4.74 15.23
CA GLY A 343 3.56 3.32 15.07
C GLY A 343 5.06 3.02 14.96
N THR A 344 5.37 1.77 14.67
CA THR A 344 6.73 1.22 14.66
C THR A 344 7.18 0.72 13.29
N ARG A 345 6.52 1.18 12.22
CA ARG A 345 6.78 0.76 10.84
C ARG A 345 6.70 1.94 9.90
N SER A 346 7.53 1.94 8.86
CA SER A 346 7.66 3.07 7.93
C SER A 346 6.34 3.48 7.30
N VAL A 347 5.54 2.51 6.86
CA VAL A 347 4.20 2.78 6.29
C VAL A 347 3.23 3.48 7.26
N ARG A 348 3.45 3.38 8.58
CA ARG A 348 2.65 4.10 9.59
C ARG A 348 3.15 5.54 9.76
N GLY A 349 4.46 5.77 9.66
CA GLY A 349 5.01 7.13 9.56
C GLY A 349 4.54 7.84 8.30
N ILE A 350 4.56 7.15 7.14
CA ILE A 350 4.00 7.63 5.88
C ILE A 350 2.51 7.96 6.04
N GLU A 351 1.71 7.06 6.62
CA GLU A 351 0.29 7.32 6.91
C GLU A 351 0.12 8.59 7.74
N ALA A 352 0.86 8.74 8.84
CA ALA A 352 0.74 9.91 9.71
C ALA A 352 1.04 11.23 8.98
N VAL A 353 2.14 11.32 8.23
CA VAL A 353 2.57 12.58 7.59
C VAL A 353 1.83 12.88 6.30
N THR A 354 1.33 11.87 5.58
CA THR A 354 0.63 12.08 4.31
C THR A 354 -0.89 12.14 4.45
N THR A 355 -1.46 11.54 5.50
CA THR A 355 -2.92 11.47 5.66
C THR A 355 -3.40 12.11 6.94
N GLY A 356 -2.60 12.21 8.00
CA GLY A 356 -3.07 12.63 9.33
C GLY A 356 -4.06 11.63 9.95
N PHE A 357 -4.02 10.36 9.53
CA PHE A 357 -4.94 9.32 9.98
C PHE A 357 -4.45 8.68 11.28
N THR A 358 -5.41 8.35 12.16
CA THR A 358 -5.13 7.77 13.47
C THR A 358 -4.65 6.32 13.35
N PRO A 359 -3.69 5.87 14.19
CA PRO A 359 -3.20 4.51 14.10
C PRO A 359 -4.29 3.50 14.52
N THR A 360 -4.15 2.26 14.05
CA THR A 360 -5.06 1.15 14.35
C THR A 360 -4.28 -0.13 14.61
N PRO A 361 -4.87 -1.16 15.26
CA PRO A 361 -4.24 -2.48 15.38
C PRO A 361 -4.08 -3.20 14.02
N ALA A 362 -4.79 -2.75 12.97
CA ALA A 362 -4.58 -3.20 11.61
C ALA A 362 -3.28 -2.64 11.01
N ARG A 363 -2.93 -3.05 9.79
CA ARG A 363 -1.79 -2.45 9.07
C ARG A 363 -2.04 -0.98 8.69
N ALA A 364 -0.95 -0.27 8.38
CA ALA A 364 -0.86 0.82 7.39
C ALA A 364 -2.06 0.99 6.44
N VAL A 365 -2.81 2.11 6.39
CA VAL A 365 -3.76 2.35 5.27
C VAL A 365 -3.05 2.32 3.90
N VAL A 366 -1.74 2.61 3.86
CA VAL A 366 -0.86 2.38 2.70
C VAL A 366 -1.00 0.96 2.12
N LYS A 367 -1.27 -0.04 2.98
CA LYS A 367 -1.33 -1.47 2.63
C LYS A 367 -2.74 -2.06 2.65
N LEU A 368 -3.75 -1.26 2.97
CA LEU A 368 -5.14 -1.72 3.11
C LEU A 368 -5.95 -1.44 1.85
N GLY A 369 -6.88 -2.34 1.50
CA GLY A 369 -7.53 -2.34 0.19
C GLY A 369 -8.50 -1.17 -0.05
N LYS A 370 -9.27 -0.74 0.97
CA LYS A 370 -10.23 0.39 0.83
C LYS A 370 -9.56 1.76 0.67
N SER A 371 -8.28 1.86 1.02
CA SER A 371 -7.51 3.11 1.03
C SER A 371 -6.57 3.24 -0.18
N GLN A 372 -6.67 2.34 -1.17
CA GLN A 372 -5.84 2.40 -2.37
C GLN A 372 -6.29 3.46 -3.38
N THR A 373 -7.49 4.02 -3.22
CA THR A 373 -8.00 5.11 -4.06
C THR A 373 -9.06 5.91 -3.30
N GLY A 374 -9.07 7.24 -3.49
CA GLY A 374 -10.06 8.13 -2.89
C GLY A 374 -9.95 8.27 -1.38
N PHE A 375 -8.85 7.81 -0.78
CA PHE A 375 -8.55 8.04 0.62
C PHE A 375 -7.93 9.43 0.77
N PHE A 376 -8.32 10.17 1.82
CA PHE A 376 -7.79 11.51 2.01
C PHE A 376 -6.26 11.47 2.21
N THR A 377 -5.55 12.32 1.48
CA THR A 377 -4.14 12.65 1.70
C THR A 377 -3.94 14.15 1.53
N ILE A 378 -2.89 14.70 2.14
CA ILE A 378 -2.47 16.07 1.85
C ILE A 378 -1.99 16.21 0.41
N ALA A 379 -1.56 15.14 -0.26
CA ALA A 379 -1.22 15.20 -1.68
C ALA A 379 -2.45 15.51 -2.53
N ASP A 380 -3.56 14.81 -2.32
CA ASP A 380 -4.81 15.06 -3.04
C ASP A 380 -5.35 16.47 -2.73
N LEU A 381 -5.31 16.89 -1.46
CA LEU A 381 -5.66 18.25 -1.06
C LEU A 381 -4.81 19.28 -1.80
N LEU A 382 -3.48 19.15 -1.76
CA LEU A 382 -2.56 20.11 -2.40
C LEU A 382 -2.70 20.10 -3.93
N LYS A 383 -2.97 18.95 -4.54
CA LYS A 383 -3.28 18.84 -5.98
C LYS A 383 -4.52 19.66 -6.35
N GLN A 384 -5.57 19.65 -5.52
CA GLN A 384 -6.76 20.50 -5.70
C GLN A 384 -6.45 22.00 -5.56
N HIS A 385 -5.41 22.35 -4.81
CA HIS A 385 -4.86 23.71 -4.71
C HIS A 385 -3.77 24.02 -5.76
N GLY A 386 -3.67 23.21 -6.82
CA GLY A 386 -2.80 23.47 -7.98
C GLY A 386 -1.33 23.08 -7.80
N TYR A 387 -1.00 22.29 -6.78
CA TYR A 387 0.36 21.81 -6.55
C TYR A 387 0.70 20.63 -7.47
N THR A 388 1.94 20.57 -7.93
CA THR A 388 2.54 19.32 -8.42
C THR A 388 2.90 18.44 -7.22
N THR A 389 2.57 17.15 -7.26
CA THR A 389 2.79 16.24 -6.12
C THR A 389 3.72 15.09 -6.52
N GLN A 390 4.79 14.90 -5.76
CA GLN A 390 5.87 13.94 -6.08
C GLN A 390 6.27 13.10 -4.87
N PHE A 391 6.56 11.82 -5.11
CA PHE A 391 7.25 10.96 -4.14
C PHE A 391 8.63 10.57 -4.69
N ILE A 392 9.68 10.76 -3.90
CA ILE A 392 11.06 10.41 -4.27
C ILE A 392 11.59 9.35 -3.29
N TYR A 393 12.06 8.23 -3.83
CA TYR A 393 12.60 7.12 -3.07
C TYR A 393 13.88 6.57 -3.69
N GLY A 394 14.82 6.11 -2.86
CA GLY A 394 16.09 5.55 -3.36
C GLY A 394 15.96 4.12 -3.89
N GLY A 395 14.99 3.37 -3.38
CA GLY A 395 14.72 1.98 -3.74
C GLY A 395 13.54 1.78 -4.68
N GLU A 396 13.04 0.55 -4.77
CA GLU A 396 11.86 0.19 -5.57
C GLU A 396 10.58 0.79 -4.94
N SER A 397 9.97 1.82 -5.53
CA SER A 397 8.79 2.51 -4.97
C SER A 397 7.57 1.61 -4.78
N HIS A 398 7.51 0.47 -5.46
CA HIS A 398 6.42 -0.47 -5.26
C HIS A 398 6.56 -1.29 -3.96
N PHE A 399 7.70 -1.19 -3.28
CA PHE A 399 7.91 -1.76 -1.96
C PHE A 399 6.82 -1.27 -1.00
N ASP A 400 6.37 -2.19 -0.14
CA ASP A 400 5.33 -1.93 0.85
C ASP A 400 4.04 -1.28 0.34
N ASN A 401 3.77 -1.45 -0.96
CA ASN A 401 2.60 -0.94 -1.67
C ASN A 401 2.55 0.59 -1.81
N MET A 402 3.69 1.27 -1.63
CA MET A 402 3.78 2.74 -1.65
C MET A 402 3.36 3.32 -3.01
N ARG A 403 3.92 2.83 -4.13
CA ARG A 403 3.59 3.30 -5.49
C ARG A 403 2.08 3.30 -5.77
N SER A 404 1.40 2.18 -5.51
CA SER A 404 -0.05 2.07 -5.69
C SER A 404 -0.83 3.05 -4.80
N PHE A 405 -0.44 3.18 -3.53
CA PHE A 405 -1.12 4.06 -2.58
C PHE A 405 -0.95 5.53 -2.96
N PHE A 406 0.26 5.95 -3.35
CA PHE A 406 0.53 7.34 -3.70
C PHE A 406 -0.16 7.76 -4.99
N LEU A 407 -0.03 6.97 -6.07
CA LEU A 407 -0.69 7.26 -7.35
C LEU A 407 -2.21 7.26 -7.22
N GLY A 408 -2.78 6.36 -6.40
CA GLY A 408 -4.23 6.29 -6.19
C GLY A 408 -4.80 7.41 -5.32
N ASN A 409 -3.95 8.16 -4.62
CA ASN A 409 -4.38 9.16 -3.62
C ASN A 409 -3.59 10.48 -3.75
N GLY A 410 -3.48 11.02 -4.96
CA GLY A 410 -3.14 12.41 -5.18
C GLY A 410 -1.69 12.72 -5.52
N PHE A 411 -0.77 11.75 -5.49
CA PHE A 411 0.57 11.93 -6.06
C PHE A 411 0.51 11.75 -7.58
N SER A 412 1.08 12.70 -8.33
CA SER A 412 1.13 12.67 -9.79
C SER A 412 2.45 12.13 -10.36
N ASP A 413 3.52 12.15 -9.57
CA ASP A 413 4.86 11.78 -10.01
C ASP A 413 5.59 10.94 -8.95
N ILE A 414 6.39 9.98 -9.42
CA ILE A 414 7.20 9.10 -8.57
C ILE A 414 8.57 8.94 -9.20
N VAL A 415 9.59 9.32 -8.43
CA VAL A 415 11.01 9.07 -8.75
C VAL A 415 11.49 7.93 -7.88
N ASP A 416 11.92 6.83 -8.49
CA ASP A 416 12.39 5.64 -7.78
C ASP A 416 13.72 5.12 -8.33
N GLN A 417 14.22 3.99 -7.81
CA GLN A 417 15.53 3.44 -8.16
C GLN A 417 15.81 3.39 -9.68
N GLY A 418 14.80 3.21 -10.53
CA GLY A 418 14.96 3.18 -11.99
C GLY A 418 15.30 4.53 -12.63
N ASP A 419 15.09 5.64 -11.92
CA ASP A 419 15.22 7.01 -12.44
C ASP A 419 16.57 7.66 -12.12
N TYR A 420 17.41 7.02 -11.29
CA TYR A 420 18.73 7.51 -10.94
C TYR A 420 19.75 7.15 -12.03
N LYS A 421 20.36 8.16 -12.63
CA LYS A 421 21.43 8.00 -13.62
C LYS A 421 22.77 8.06 -12.92
N ASP A 422 23.58 7.02 -13.08
CA ASP A 422 24.94 6.92 -12.55
C ASP A 422 25.06 7.30 -11.06
N PRO A 423 24.26 6.69 -10.15
CA PRO A 423 24.35 6.98 -8.71
C PRO A 423 25.75 6.65 -8.18
N ALA A 424 26.23 7.48 -7.25
CA ALA A 424 27.55 7.30 -6.66
C ALA A 424 27.64 5.99 -5.86
N PHE A 425 26.54 5.54 -5.27
CA PHE A 425 26.48 4.29 -4.53
C PHE A 425 25.09 3.64 -4.58
N ILE A 426 25.05 2.32 -4.73
CA ILE A 426 23.82 1.52 -4.70
C ILE A 426 23.99 0.41 -3.65
N ALA A 427 23.14 0.45 -2.63
CA ALA A 427 22.99 -0.55 -1.58
C ALA A 427 21.89 -1.58 -1.92
N SER A 428 21.70 -2.56 -1.03
CA SER A 428 20.58 -3.50 -1.08
C SER A 428 19.20 -2.83 -1.06
N TRP A 429 19.09 -1.62 -0.50
CA TRP A 429 17.82 -0.88 -0.37
C TRP A 429 17.60 0.20 -1.43
N GLY A 430 18.54 0.37 -2.37
CA GLY A 430 18.47 1.40 -3.38
C GLY A 430 19.73 2.25 -3.44
N VAL A 431 19.62 3.41 -4.08
CA VAL A 431 20.71 4.40 -4.06
C VAL A 431 20.93 4.95 -2.65
N SER A 432 22.13 5.48 -2.40
CA SER A 432 22.45 6.09 -1.12
C SER A 432 21.60 7.33 -0.79
N ASP A 433 21.51 7.71 0.48
CA ASP A 433 20.74 8.89 0.89
C ASP A 433 21.34 10.19 0.34
N GLU A 434 22.65 10.24 0.06
CA GLU A 434 23.30 11.37 -0.63
C GLU A 434 22.80 11.48 -2.08
N ASP A 435 22.76 10.36 -2.81
CA ASP A 435 22.23 10.32 -4.18
C ASP A 435 20.73 10.67 -4.22
N LEU A 436 19.95 10.13 -3.28
CA LEU A 436 18.52 10.43 -3.10
C LEU A 436 18.27 11.93 -2.93
N LEU A 437 18.97 12.56 -1.98
CA LEU A 437 18.74 13.96 -1.66
C LEU A 437 19.27 14.90 -2.73
N PHE A 438 20.34 14.52 -3.45
CA PHE A 438 20.80 15.28 -4.61
C PHE A 438 19.82 15.18 -5.78
N ARG A 439 19.24 14.01 -6.04
CA ARG A 439 18.15 13.87 -7.00
C ARG A 439 16.94 14.72 -6.61
N ALA A 440 16.62 14.79 -5.32
CA ALA A 440 15.56 15.65 -4.82
C ALA A 440 15.84 17.14 -5.07
N ASP A 441 17.06 17.63 -4.81
CA ASP A 441 17.48 19.01 -5.12
C ASP A 441 17.31 19.36 -6.61
N GLU A 442 17.63 18.43 -7.51
CA GLU A 442 17.43 18.57 -8.95
C GLU A 442 15.94 18.69 -9.31
N GLU A 443 15.10 17.81 -8.77
CA GLU A 443 13.65 17.83 -8.99
C GLU A 443 13.00 19.11 -8.46
N PHE A 444 13.41 19.58 -7.28
CA PHE A 444 12.91 20.83 -6.70
C PHE A 444 13.31 22.02 -7.56
N SER A 445 14.56 22.03 -8.05
CA SER A 445 15.04 23.06 -8.97
C SER A 445 14.29 23.03 -10.31
N ARG A 446 13.92 21.86 -10.81
CA ARG A 446 13.11 21.69 -12.03
C ARG A 446 11.69 22.21 -11.82
N MET A 447 10.97 21.68 -10.83
CA MET A 447 9.58 22.07 -10.55
C MET A 447 9.46 23.55 -10.21
N HIS A 448 10.42 24.13 -9.48
CA HIS A 448 10.41 25.56 -9.17
C HIS A 448 10.51 26.43 -10.43
N LYS A 449 11.30 26.01 -11.44
CA LYS A 449 11.39 26.73 -12.72
C LYS A 449 10.10 26.67 -13.54
N GLU A 450 9.26 25.65 -13.33
CA GLU A 450 7.95 25.51 -13.98
C GLU A 450 6.90 26.47 -13.41
N GLY A 451 7.20 27.14 -12.28
CA GLY A 451 6.40 28.23 -11.73
C GLY A 451 5.12 27.80 -10.98
N LYS A 452 4.94 26.51 -10.73
CA LYS A 452 3.86 25.97 -9.87
C LYS A 452 4.42 25.58 -8.50
N PRO A 453 3.66 25.76 -7.41
CA PRO A 453 4.06 25.22 -6.13
C PRO A 453 4.09 23.69 -6.20
N PHE A 454 4.96 23.05 -5.43
CA PHE A 454 5.06 21.60 -5.39
C PHE A 454 5.02 21.06 -3.97
N PHE A 455 4.52 19.83 -3.84
CA PHE A 455 4.67 19.00 -2.64
C PHE A 455 5.51 17.78 -3.00
N SER A 456 6.63 17.60 -2.31
CA SER A 456 7.45 16.41 -2.43
C SER A 456 7.60 15.68 -1.10
N LEU A 457 7.34 14.37 -1.10
CA LEU A 457 7.75 13.46 -0.04
C LEU A 457 9.03 12.75 -0.47
N VAL A 458 10.12 12.95 0.26
CA VAL A 458 11.40 12.26 0.08
C VAL A 458 11.58 11.28 1.23
N PHE A 459 11.86 10.01 0.94
CA PHE A 459 11.99 8.99 1.99
C PHE A 459 13.35 8.30 1.94
N SER A 460 14.13 8.44 3.01
CA SER A 460 15.50 7.88 3.10
C SER A 460 15.49 6.36 3.22
N SER A 461 16.62 5.71 2.94
CA SER A 461 16.71 4.25 2.89
C SER A 461 18.04 3.65 3.37
N SER A 462 19.10 4.45 3.54
CA SER A 462 20.43 3.93 3.91
C SER A 462 20.48 3.39 5.34
N ASN A 463 19.63 3.90 6.25
CA ASN A 463 19.51 3.41 7.62
C ASN A 463 18.70 2.11 7.74
N HIS A 464 19.04 1.11 6.91
CA HIS A 464 18.41 -0.19 6.91
C HIS A 464 19.45 -1.30 6.85
N ASP A 465 19.26 -2.37 7.63
CA ASP A 465 20.11 -3.57 7.60
C ASP A 465 20.24 -4.11 6.15
N PRO A 466 21.45 -4.35 5.62
CA PRO A 466 22.72 -4.51 6.35
C PRO A 466 23.58 -3.24 6.56
N TYR A 467 23.00 -2.04 6.47
CA TYR A 467 23.61 -0.74 6.79
C TYR A 467 24.75 -0.31 5.84
N GLU A 468 24.56 -0.57 4.54
CA GLU A 468 25.51 -0.22 3.48
C GLU A 468 25.45 1.27 3.17
N PHE A 469 26.62 1.94 3.18
CA PHE A 469 26.77 3.34 2.76
C PHE A 469 28.19 3.58 2.20
N PRO A 470 28.41 4.66 1.42
CA PRO A 470 29.71 4.97 0.81
C PRO A 470 30.84 5.18 1.82
N ASP A 471 32.05 4.79 1.43
CA ASP A 471 33.27 5.04 2.21
C ASP A 471 33.62 6.54 2.26
N ASP A 472 34.45 6.91 3.24
CA ASP A 472 35.08 8.23 3.36
C ASP A 472 34.13 9.46 3.38
N ARG A 473 32.88 9.26 3.83
CA ARG A 473 31.89 10.36 4.00
C ARG A 473 31.79 10.86 5.44
N ILE A 474 31.97 9.97 6.40
CA ILE A 474 31.87 10.26 7.83
C ILE A 474 33.07 9.67 8.56
N GLU A 475 33.43 10.30 9.67
CA GLU A 475 34.20 9.59 10.70
C GLU A 475 33.27 8.55 11.35
N LEU A 476 33.65 7.28 11.31
CA LEU A 476 32.84 6.19 11.88
C LEU A 476 32.71 6.36 13.40
N TYR A 477 31.49 6.21 13.91
CA TYR A 477 31.21 6.17 15.34
C TYR A 477 31.72 4.87 15.99
N GLU A 478 31.60 3.75 15.27
CA GLU A 478 32.03 2.44 15.75
C GLU A 478 32.55 1.54 14.61
N GLN A 479 33.16 0.40 14.95
CA GLN A 479 33.59 -0.64 14.02
C GLN A 479 32.76 -1.91 14.21
N PRO A 480 32.45 -2.69 13.15
CA PRO A 480 32.80 -2.46 11.74
C PRO A 480 32.04 -1.28 11.10
N GLN A 481 32.38 -0.88 9.87
CA GLN A 481 31.75 0.26 9.18
C GLN A 481 30.22 0.15 9.09
N TYR A 482 29.69 -0.98 8.62
CA TYR A 482 28.25 -1.16 8.40
C TYR A 482 27.54 -1.52 9.70
N THR A 483 27.27 -0.49 10.51
CA THR A 483 26.39 -0.58 11.68
C THR A 483 25.25 0.43 11.59
N MET A 484 24.22 0.19 12.38
CA MET A 484 23.09 1.12 12.55
C MET A 484 23.56 2.52 12.97
N HIS A 485 24.47 2.65 13.94
CA HIS A 485 24.92 3.96 14.41
C HIS A 485 25.66 4.74 13.32
N ASN A 486 26.51 4.04 12.55
CA ASN A 486 27.22 4.66 11.43
C ASN A 486 26.27 5.02 10.28
N ALA A 487 25.28 4.19 9.97
CA ALA A 487 24.27 4.49 8.95
C ALA A 487 23.39 5.69 9.33
N VAL A 488 23.02 5.83 10.61
CA VAL A 488 22.36 7.05 11.11
C VAL A 488 23.24 8.28 10.91
N LYS A 489 24.53 8.19 11.28
CA LYS A 489 25.48 9.29 11.10
C LYS A 489 25.70 9.64 9.62
N TYR A 490 25.67 8.65 8.73
CA TYR A 490 25.73 8.85 7.29
C TYR A 490 24.47 9.54 6.75
N ALA A 491 23.28 9.12 7.18
CA ALA A 491 22.02 9.76 6.80
C ALA A 491 21.98 11.23 7.22
N ASP A 492 22.47 11.55 8.43
CA ASP A 492 22.64 12.93 8.90
C ASP A 492 23.63 13.73 8.03
N TYR A 493 24.78 13.14 7.67
CA TYR A 493 25.73 13.75 6.74
C TYR A 493 25.07 14.09 5.40
N ALA A 494 24.35 13.13 4.79
CA ALA A 494 23.67 13.33 3.51
C ALA A 494 22.63 14.46 3.59
N LEU A 495 21.89 14.53 4.69
CA LEU A 495 20.96 15.62 4.99
C LEU A 495 21.67 16.98 5.10
N GLY A 496 22.82 17.01 5.77
CA GLY A 496 23.66 18.21 5.86
C GLY A 496 24.12 18.71 4.49
N GLU A 497 24.63 17.81 3.65
CA GLU A 497 25.04 18.15 2.27
C GLU A 497 23.88 18.66 1.43
N PHE A 498 22.69 18.06 1.57
CA PHE A 498 21.47 18.56 0.94
C PHE A 498 21.16 19.99 1.38
N PHE A 499 21.14 20.30 2.67
CA PHE A 499 20.81 21.65 3.13
C PHE A 499 21.87 22.69 2.76
N LYS A 500 23.14 22.31 2.62
CA LYS A 500 24.19 23.19 2.07
C LYS A 500 23.88 23.61 0.63
N LYS A 501 23.30 22.72 -0.18
CA LYS A 501 22.81 23.01 -1.55
C LYS A 501 21.49 23.76 -1.52
N ALA A 502 20.50 23.25 -0.79
CA ALA A 502 19.16 23.81 -0.72
C ALA A 502 19.17 25.29 -0.31
N LYS A 503 19.95 25.67 0.70
CA LYS A 503 20.08 27.08 1.14
C LYS A 503 20.63 28.04 0.07
N LYS A 504 21.32 27.52 -0.96
CA LYS A 504 21.86 28.29 -2.10
C LYS A 504 20.97 28.21 -3.33
N SER A 505 19.94 27.36 -3.32
CA SER A 505 19.03 27.15 -4.44
C SER A 505 18.05 28.32 -4.60
N THR A 506 17.41 28.40 -5.76
CA THR A 506 16.34 29.38 -6.01
C THR A 506 15.05 29.04 -5.28
N TYR A 507 14.81 27.76 -4.97
CA TYR A 507 13.56 27.33 -4.33
C TYR A 507 13.53 27.58 -2.81
N TRP A 508 14.68 27.81 -2.16
CA TRP A 508 14.80 27.94 -0.69
C TRP A 508 13.78 28.89 -0.05
N LYS A 509 13.67 30.12 -0.56
CA LYS A 509 12.82 31.17 0.02
C LYS A 509 11.32 30.84 -0.07
N ASP A 510 10.96 30.06 -1.08
CA ASP A 510 9.60 29.67 -1.37
C ASP A 510 9.28 28.27 -0.82
N THR A 511 10.13 27.63 0.00
CA THR A 511 9.93 26.24 0.42
C THR A 511 9.87 26.07 1.94
N LEU A 512 8.88 25.31 2.40
CA LEU A 512 8.74 24.80 3.75
C LEU A 512 9.26 23.35 3.78
N PHE A 513 10.22 23.08 4.66
CA PHE A 513 10.77 21.75 4.87
C PHE A 513 10.29 21.18 6.20
N LEU A 514 9.88 19.90 6.20
CA LEU A 514 9.75 19.09 7.40
C LEU A 514 10.79 17.97 7.37
N ILE A 515 11.73 17.98 8.31
CA ILE A 515 12.59 16.83 8.59
C ILE A 515 11.94 16.07 9.73
N ILE A 516 11.58 14.81 9.51
CA ILE A 516 10.87 14.02 10.51
C ILE A 516 11.19 12.54 10.33
N ALA A 517 11.28 11.77 11.41
CA ALA A 517 11.40 10.32 11.28
C ALA A 517 10.03 9.65 11.06
N ASP A 518 10.04 8.48 10.42
CA ASP A 518 8.85 7.64 10.32
C ASP A 518 8.56 6.90 11.64
N HIS A 519 9.61 6.37 12.30
CA HIS A 519 9.61 5.74 13.62
C HIS A 519 11.04 5.59 14.19
N ASP A 520 11.19 5.03 15.41
CA ASP A 520 12.50 4.58 15.94
C ASP A 520 12.87 3.20 15.38
N SER A 521 14.17 2.91 15.31
CA SER A 521 14.68 1.59 14.96
C SER A 521 14.41 0.55 16.07
N ARG A 522 14.23 -0.72 15.69
CA ARG A 522 14.22 -1.89 16.61
C ARG A 522 13.39 -1.68 17.90
N VAL A 523 12.12 -1.32 17.76
CA VAL A 523 11.21 -1.11 18.90
C VAL A 523 10.89 -2.44 19.61
N GLY A 524 11.32 -2.57 20.86
CA GLY A 524 11.09 -3.74 21.71
C GLY A 524 11.33 -3.42 23.19
N GLY A 525 10.93 -4.31 24.09
CA GLY A 525 11.09 -4.14 25.54
C GLY A 525 9.97 -4.83 26.33
N ALA A 526 10.06 -4.79 27.65
CA ALA A 526 9.07 -5.38 28.56
C ALA A 526 7.83 -4.49 28.78
N ALA A 527 7.90 -3.21 28.41
CA ALA A 527 6.78 -2.27 28.55
C ALA A 527 5.65 -2.59 27.56
N LEU A 528 4.41 -2.40 27.99
CA LEU A 528 3.21 -2.61 27.16
C LEU A 528 3.18 -1.71 25.93
N VAL A 529 3.60 -0.45 26.10
CA VAL A 529 3.88 0.50 25.02
C VAL A 529 5.20 1.20 25.37
N PRO A 530 6.31 0.92 24.67
CA PRO A 530 7.61 1.49 25.01
C PRO A 530 7.73 2.95 24.55
N VAL A 531 7.18 3.91 25.30
CA VAL A 531 7.04 5.34 24.93
C VAL A 531 8.32 5.97 24.41
N SER A 532 9.48 5.73 25.04
CA SER A 532 10.77 6.28 24.59
C SER A 532 11.19 5.80 23.20
N ARG A 533 10.68 4.64 22.75
CA ARG A 533 10.88 4.07 21.40
C ARG A 533 9.88 4.58 20.37
N PHE A 534 9.00 5.51 20.73
CA PHE A 534 8.16 6.23 19.79
C PHE A 534 8.62 7.69 19.61
N ARG A 535 9.49 8.20 20.48
CA ARG A 535 10.00 9.57 20.39
C ARG A 535 10.93 9.68 19.16
N ILE A 536 10.65 10.65 18.31
CA ILE A 536 11.32 10.89 17.03
C ILE A 536 11.69 12.38 16.90
N PRO A 537 12.72 12.73 16.11
CA PRO A 537 12.98 14.12 15.75
C PRO A 537 11.92 14.64 14.80
N GLY A 538 11.61 15.93 14.94
CA GLY A 538 10.82 16.72 14.01
C GLY A 538 11.35 18.14 13.97
N LEU A 539 11.52 18.68 12.76
CA LEU A 539 12.03 20.02 12.54
C LEU A 539 11.37 20.64 11.32
N ILE A 540 10.72 21.78 11.52
CA ILE A 540 10.21 22.62 10.43
C ILE A 540 11.23 23.73 10.13
N LEU A 541 11.67 23.81 8.88
CA LEU A 541 12.58 24.84 8.37
C LEU A 541 11.96 25.58 7.18
N GLY A 542 12.38 26.82 6.99
CA GLY A 542 12.01 27.58 5.81
C GLY A 542 12.18 29.07 6.06
N ASP A 543 12.20 29.86 4.99
CA ASP A 543 12.23 31.31 5.10
C ASP A 543 10.94 31.82 5.75
N GLY A 544 11.07 32.58 6.84
CA GLY A 544 9.95 33.08 7.65
C GLY A 544 9.41 32.11 8.70
N ILE A 545 10.11 31.00 8.98
CA ILE A 545 9.82 30.14 10.14
C ILE A 545 10.63 30.62 11.34
N ASP A 546 9.94 30.94 12.44
CA ASP A 546 10.59 31.37 13.68
C ASP A 546 11.41 30.25 14.31
N MET A 547 12.54 30.63 14.90
CA MET A 547 13.37 29.73 15.71
C MET A 547 12.63 29.42 17.01
N LYS A 548 12.19 28.17 17.18
CA LYS A 548 11.41 27.73 18.35
C LYS A 548 11.81 26.32 18.75
N ARG A 549 12.07 26.09 20.03
CA ARG A 549 12.08 24.75 20.63
C ARG A 549 10.73 24.53 21.29
N ASP A 550 10.01 23.51 20.84
CA ASP A 550 8.64 23.23 21.26
C ASP A 550 8.63 22.04 22.23
N PRO A 551 8.38 22.30 23.53
CA PRO A 551 8.40 21.26 24.56
C PRO A 551 7.11 20.45 24.61
N ARG A 552 6.06 20.85 23.89
CA ARG A 552 4.74 20.19 23.95
C ARG A 552 4.84 18.75 23.46
N ILE A 553 4.00 17.87 24.01
CA ILE A 553 3.86 16.50 23.51
C ILE A 553 3.10 16.54 22.18
N VAL A 554 3.72 16.07 21.12
CA VAL A 554 3.17 16.12 19.78
C VAL A 554 3.03 14.72 19.23
N SER A 555 1.89 14.42 18.60
CA SER A 555 1.72 13.20 17.83
C SER A 555 2.07 13.46 16.36
N GLN A 556 2.68 12.49 15.69
CA GLN A 556 3.08 12.61 14.28
C GLN A 556 1.93 13.03 13.35
N ILE A 557 0.68 12.65 13.67
CA ILE A 557 -0.52 13.05 12.90
C ILE A 557 -0.85 14.55 12.99
N ASP A 558 -0.25 15.28 13.92
CA ASP A 558 -0.43 16.73 14.08
C ASP A 558 0.42 17.52 13.07
N MET A 559 1.39 16.87 12.40
CA MET A 559 2.26 17.51 11.41
C MET A 559 1.52 17.93 10.14
N ALA A 560 0.70 17.05 9.58
CA ALA A 560 -0.05 17.33 8.35
C ALA A 560 -0.94 18.60 8.46
N PRO A 561 -1.82 18.75 9.47
CA PRO A 561 -2.62 19.98 9.63
C PRO A 561 -1.76 21.22 9.93
N THR A 562 -0.66 21.07 10.69
CA THR A 562 0.27 22.18 10.97
C THR A 562 0.94 22.68 9.68
N LEU A 563 1.42 21.77 8.83
CA LEU A 563 2.03 22.11 7.54
C LEU A 563 1.02 22.78 6.60
N VAL A 564 -0.19 22.25 6.46
CA VAL A 564 -1.25 22.86 5.64
C VAL A 564 -1.54 24.30 6.10
N SER A 565 -1.55 24.55 7.41
CA SER A 565 -1.71 25.88 8.00
C SER A 565 -0.53 26.82 7.67
N LEU A 566 0.70 26.33 7.73
CA LEU A 566 1.91 27.09 7.38
C LEU A 566 2.04 27.35 5.87
N LEU A 567 1.41 26.54 5.02
CA LEU A 567 1.34 26.77 3.57
C LEU A 567 0.33 27.85 3.18
N GLY A 568 -0.53 28.29 4.11
CA GLY A 568 -1.56 29.28 3.85
C GLY A 568 -2.85 28.71 3.26
N ILE A 569 -3.11 27.42 3.45
CA ILE A 569 -4.28 26.74 2.88
C ILE A 569 -5.38 26.62 3.93
N SER A 570 -6.45 27.40 3.73
CA SER A 570 -7.68 27.32 4.52
C SER A 570 -8.70 26.44 3.82
N ASP A 571 -8.98 25.25 4.35
CA ASP A 571 -9.91 24.30 3.72
C ASP A 571 -10.56 23.35 4.74
N ASN A 572 -11.54 22.58 4.25
CA ASN A 572 -12.15 21.46 4.93
C ASN A 572 -11.36 20.18 4.67
N TYR A 573 -10.96 19.48 5.74
CA TYR A 573 -10.33 18.18 5.64
C TYR A 573 -10.66 17.29 6.84
N PRO A 574 -10.56 15.95 6.70
CA PRO A 574 -10.97 15.01 7.75
C PRO A 574 -9.89 14.77 8.82
N MET A 575 -8.71 15.37 8.70
CA MET A 575 -7.62 15.24 9.68
C MET A 575 -8.02 15.74 11.06
N LEU A 576 -7.81 14.89 12.06
CA LEU A 576 -8.12 15.19 13.47
C LEU A 576 -6.88 15.54 14.31
N GLY A 577 -5.71 15.59 13.67
CA GLY A 577 -4.51 16.15 14.25
C GLY A 577 -4.68 17.65 14.57
N ARG A 578 -3.86 18.11 15.51
CA ARG A 578 -3.86 19.47 16.04
C ARG A 578 -3.04 20.38 15.14
N ASP A 579 -3.56 21.56 14.83
CA ASP A 579 -2.80 22.62 14.15
C ASP A 579 -1.95 23.35 15.19
N LEU A 580 -0.68 22.98 15.29
CA LEU A 580 0.24 23.46 16.32
C LEU A 580 0.55 24.95 16.21
N THR A 581 0.22 25.59 15.08
CA THR A 581 0.36 27.05 14.89
C THR A 581 -0.68 27.84 15.67
N LYS A 582 -1.77 27.19 16.11
CA LYS A 582 -2.88 27.81 16.83
C LYS A 582 -3.01 27.38 18.28
N GLU A 583 -2.44 26.23 18.61
CA GLU A 583 -2.48 25.73 19.98
C GLU A 583 -1.64 26.63 20.89
N PRO A 584 -2.15 27.01 22.06
CA PRO A 584 -1.40 27.84 23.00
C PRO A 584 -0.20 27.06 23.56
N ASP A 585 0.84 27.77 23.99
CA ASP A 585 2.02 27.15 24.63
C ASP A 585 1.66 26.47 25.96
N SER A 586 0.52 26.83 26.57
CA SER A 586 0.01 26.18 27.79
C SER A 586 -0.65 24.82 27.54
N TRP A 587 -0.91 24.45 26.28
CA TRP A 587 -1.47 23.13 25.98
C TRP A 587 -0.36 22.07 26.13
N PRO A 588 -0.48 21.11 27.07
CA PRO A 588 0.59 20.14 27.36
C PRO A 588 0.86 19.17 26.21
N GLY A 589 -0.09 19.05 25.27
CA GLY A 589 0.02 18.16 24.13
C GLY A 589 -0.45 16.74 24.40
N ARG A 590 -0.47 15.91 23.35
CA ARG A 590 -0.83 14.49 23.42
C ARG A 590 -0.07 13.64 22.39
N ALA A 591 0.11 12.36 22.69
CA ALA A 591 0.69 11.39 21.77
C ALA A 591 -0.13 10.10 21.72
N MET A 592 -0.45 9.64 20.49
CA MET A 592 -1.04 8.34 20.23
C MET A 592 0.03 7.39 19.74
N MET A 593 0.10 6.19 20.31
CA MET A 593 1.12 5.20 19.99
C MET A 593 0.49 3.81 19.87
N GLN A 594 0.66 3.18 18.71
CA GLN A 594 0.23 1.80 18.48
C GLN A 594 1.45 0.88 18.48
N TYR A 595 1.56 0.04 19.51
CA TYR A 595 2.57 -1.00 19.62
C TYR A 595 1.92 -2.37 19.48
N ASN A 596 2.02 -2.98 18.30
CA ASN A 596 1.29 -4.21 17.96
C ASN A 596 -0.21 -4.03 18.22
N GLN A 597 -0.78 -4.81 19.14
CA GLN A 597 -2.18 -4.71 19.53
C GLN A 597 -2.42 -3.81 20.75
N ASN A 598 -1.40 -3.16 21.30
CA ASN A 598 -1.56 -2.23 22.41
C ASN A 598 -1.64 -0.79 21.88
N PHE A 599 -2.66 -0.07 22.32
CA PHE A 599 -2.84 1.35 22.01
C PHE A 599 -2.54 2.18 23.25
N GLY A 600 -1.77 3.25 23.08
CA GLY A 600 -1.40 4.17 24.15
C GLY A 600 -1.82 5.60 23.82
N LEU A 601 -2.48 6.28 24.75
CA LEU A 601 -2.73 7.72 24.72
C LEU A 601 -1.99 8.38 25.88
N LEU A 602 -0.97 9.19 25.57
CA LEU A 602 -0.17 9.95 26.53
C LEU A 602 -0.61 11.42 26.51
N GLU A 603 -0.92 11.99 27.68
CA GLU A 603 -1.24 13.40 27.88
C GLU A 603 -0.57 13.91 29.15
N GLY A 604 0.34 14.88 29.01
CA GLY A 604 1.25 15.25 30.09
C GLY A 604 2.09 14.06 30.53
N ASP A 605 2.10 13.75 31.82
CA ASP A 605 2.77 12.60 32.43
C ASP A 605 1.84 11.39 32.63
N LYS A 606 0.59 11.46 32.19
CA LYS A 606 -0.40 10.39 32.36
C LYS A 606 -0.68 9.68 31.05
N MET A 607 -0.71 8.37 31.09
CA MET A 607 -0.96 7.53 29.91
C MET A 607 -2.05 6.51 30.19
N THR A 608 -2.97 6.36 29.24
CA THR A 608 -3.92 5.24 29.21
C THR A 608 -3.50 4.23 28.15
N ILE A 609 -3.46 2.95 28.54
CA ILE A 609 -3.10 1.82 27.70
C ILE A 609 -4.33 0.92 27.51
N LEU A 610 -4.67 0.63 26.25
CA LEU A 610 -5.66 -0.36 25.86
C LEU A 610 -4.95 -1.62 25.38
N GLN A 611 -5.37 -2.76 25.91
CA GLN A 611 -4.85 -4.08 25.59
C GLN A 611 -5.96 -4.99 25.06
N PRO A 612 -5.62 -6.04 24.28
CA PRO A 612 -6.61 -7.01 23.82
C PRO A 612 -7.33 -7.68 24.98
N GLU A 613 -8.66 -7.66 24.95
CA GLU A 613 -9.54 -8.40 25.88
C GLU A 613 -9.37 -8.03 27.37
N LEU A 614 -8.70 -6.92 27.69
CA LEU A 614 -8.47 -6.43 29.04
C LEU A 614 -9.07 -5.03 29.24
N PRO A 615 -9.47 -4.68 30.48
CA PRO A 615 -9.89 -3.31 30.78
C PRO A 615 -8.73 -2.31 30.60
N PRO A 616 -9.04 -1.02 30.33
CA PRO A 616 -8.02 0.03 30.23
C PRO A 616 -7.18 0.16 31.50
N GLU A 617 -5.90 0.49 31.34
CA GLU A 617 -4.97 0.75 32.44
C GLU A 617 -4.45 2.18 32.35
N SER A 618 -4.46 2.91 33.48
CA SER A 618 -3.79 4.22 33.58
C SER A 618 -2.45 4.08 34.30
N VAL A 619 -1.42 4.71 33.74
CA VAL A 619 -0.07 4.76 34.30
C VAL A 619 0.46 6.20 34.32
N MET A 620 1.33 6.51 35.26
CA MET A 620 2.18 7.71 35.20
C MET A 620 3.47 7.34 34.46
N TYR A 621 3.88 8.17 33.52
CA TYR A 621 5.11 8.04 32.76
C TYR A 621 6.14 9.06 33.23
N ASP A 622 7.27 8.57 33.73
CA ASP A 622 8.42 9.40 34.08
C ASP A 622 9.35 9.51 32.87
N PHE A 623 9.43 10.70 32.27
CA PHE A 623 10.27 10.98 31.11
C PHE A 623 11.78 10.87 31.39
N ALA A 624 12.22 11.05 32.64
CA ALA A 624 13.64 10.97 33.00
C ALA A 624 14.09 9.52 33.21
N THR A 625 13.25 8.68 33.81
CA THR A 625 13.58 7.26 34.07
C THR A 625 13.01 6.29 33.03
N GLU A 626 12.13 6.78 32.15
CA GLU A 626 11.36 6.01 31.17
C GLU A 626 10.48 4.91 31.77
N LYS A 627 10.13 5.03 33.06
CA LYS A 627 9.34 4.04 33.78
C LYS A 627 7.87 4.39 33.79
N MET A 628 7.04 3.36 33.77
CA MET A 628 5.60 3.44 33.96
C MET A 628 5.24 2.94 35.36
N THR A 629 4.48 3.71 36.10
CA THR A 629 3.92 3.31 37.40
C THR A 629 2.39 3.30 37.34
N PRO A 630 1.72 2.19 37.71
CA PRO A 630 0.26 2.15 37.74
C PRO A 630 -0.32 3.26 38.62
N THR A 631 -1.43 3.84 38.18
CA THR A 631 -2.17 4.87 38.92
C THR A 631 -3.66 4.58 38.88
N THR A 632 -4.47 5.37 39.59
CA THR A 632 -5.92 5.20 39.55
C THR A 632 -6.45 5.50 38.16
N LEU A 633 -7.32 4.62 37.66
CA LEU A 633 -7.92 4.73 36.33
C LEU A 633 -8.58 6.10 36.14
N ASP A 634 -8.19 6.76 35.06
CA ASP A 634 -8.85 7.96 34.59
C ASP A 634 -9.94 7.60 33.59
N GLU A 635 -11.18 7.55 34.05
CA GLU A 635 -12.31 7.15 33.19
C GLU A 635 -12.47 8.08 31.97
N THR A 636 -12.13 9.37 32.11
CA THR A 636 -12.26 10.35 31.02
C THR A 636 -11.20 10.10 29.96
N GLN A 637 -9.94 9.92 30.38
CA GLN A 637 -8.86 9.62 29.44
C GLN A 637 -8.99 8.21 28.84
N ALA A 638 -9.48 7.24 29.61
CA ALA A 638 -9.75 5.89 29.12
C ALA A 638 -10.82 5.87 28.03
N GLU A 639 -11.90 6.65 28.22
CA GLU A 639 -12.90 6.85 27.18
C GLU A 639 -12.33 7.57 25.95
N ALA A 640 -11.50 8.60 26.14
CA ALA A 640 -10.82 9.28 25.04
C ALA A 640 -9.91 8.33 24.24
N ALA A 641 -9.11 7.52 24.94
CA ALA A 641 -8.23 6.52 24.34
C ALA A 641 -9.04 5.49 23.53
N LEU A 642 -10.15 4.99 24.09
CA LEU A 642 -11.03 4.05 23.39
C LEU A 642 -11.67 4.70 22.16
N GLY A 643 -12.16 5.93 22.26
CA GLY A 643 -12.70 6.67 21.11
C GLY A 643 -11.70 6.82 19.98
N TRP A 644 -10.44 7.19 20.28
CA TRP A 644 -9.37 7.27 19.29
C TRP A 644 -9.04 5.93 18.65
N ALA A 645 -8.87 4.87 19.45
CA ALA A 645 -8.55 3.54 18.96
C ALA A 645 -9.66 2.96 18.06
N LEU A 646 -10.92 3.27 18.37
CA LEU A 646 -12.08 2.83 17.57
C LEU A 646 -12.27 3.67 16.30
N TRP A 647 -12.00 4.97 16.34
CA TRP A 647 -12.22 5.86 15.21
C TRP A 647 -11.48 5.42 13.95
N GLY A 648 -10.20 5.07 14.03
CA GLY A 648 -9.44 4.66 12.84
C GLY A 648 -10.06 3.44 12.15
N SER A 649 -10.40 2.39 12.89
CA SER A 649 -11.08 1.21 12.31
C SER A 649 -12.47 1.57 11.78
N LEU A 650 -13.23 2.40 12.49
CA LEU A 650 -14.57 2.83 12.10
C LEU A 650 -14.55 3.64 10.80
N ALA A 651 -13.68 4.65 10.73
CA ALA A 651 -13.52 5.54 9.60
C ALA A 651 -13.02 4.79 8.36
N TYR A 652 -12.07 3.86 8.53
CA TYR A 652 -11.63 2.98 7.45
C TYR A 652 -12.77 2.08 6.96
N ASN A 653 -13.45 1.38 7.87
CA ASN A 653 -14.46 0.38 7.50
C ASN A 653 -15.67 0.99 6.79
N LYS A 654 -16.10 2.18 7.23
CA LYS A 654 -17.22 2.96 6.68
C LYS A 654 -16.79 3.99 5.62
N MET A 655 -15.50 4.04 5.26
CA MET A 655 -14.95 4.99 4.27
C MET A 655 -15.26 6.46 4.57
N LEU A 656 -15.16 6.82 5.86
CA LEU A 656 -15.43 8.18 6.39
C LEU A 656 -14.20 9.11 6.34
N TYR A 657 -13.14 8.73 5.63
CA TYR A 657 -11.88 9.47 5.58
C TYR A 657 -11.43 9.71 4.13
N ARG A 658 -12.14 10.62 3.47
CA ARG A 658 -12.03 10.93 2.03
C ARG A 658 -12.09 12.44 1.80
N THR A 659 -11.62 12.89 0.64
CA THR A 659 -11.66 14.31 0.27
C THR A 659 -13.08 14.73 -0.11
N ALA A 660 -13.51 15.93 0.33
CA ALA A 660 -14.90 16.39 0.24
C ALA A 660 -15.49 16.38 -1.19
N ASN A 661 -14.66 16.59 -2.22
CA ASN A 661 -15.08 16.67 -3.62
C ASN A 661 -15.16 15.32 -4.35
N THR A 662 -14.88 14.20 -3.66
CA THR A 662 -15.09 12.87 -4.25
C THR A 662 -16.55 12.46 -4.03
N GLU A 663 -17.33 12.34 -5.11
CA GLU A 663 -18.66 11.70 -5.04
C GLU A 663 -18.50 10.35 -4.33
N ALA A 664 -19.31 10.12 -3.29
CA ALA A 664 -19.30 8.85 -2.59
C ALA A 664 -19.74 7.76 -3.57
N LYS A 665 -18.83 6.85 -3.96
CA LYS A 665 -19.25 5.64 -4.66
C LYS A 665 -20.10 4.79 -3.70
N PRO A 666 -21.19 4.18 -4.19
CA PRO A 666 -22.17 3.51 -3.34
C PRO A 666 -21.49 2.45 -2.45
N THR A 667 -21.82 2.50 -1.17
CA THR A 667 -21.37 1.54 -0.17
C THR A 667 -22.42 0.44 0.00
N LEU A 668 -22.03 -0.69 0.59
CA LEU A 668 -22.97 -1.78 0.89
C LEU A 668 -24.15 -1.34 1.76
N SER A 669 -24.01 -0.30 2.59
CA SER A 669 -25.12 0.25 3.38
C SER A 669 -26.18 0.95 2.52
N ASP A 670 -25.78 1.57 1.41
CA ASP A 670 -26.67 2.37 0.56
C ASP A 670 -27.66 1.50 -0.23
N ILE A 671 -27.31 0.24 -0.47
CA ILE A 671 -28.18 -0.74 -1.15
C ILE A 671 -29.25 -1.29 -0.19
N THR A 672 -28.92 -1.45 1.09
CA THR A 672 -29.86 -1.97 2.10
C THR A 672 -30.90 -0.94 2.58
N THR A 673 -30.63 0.36 2.45
CA THR A 673 -31.58 1.42 2.84
C THR A 673 -32.61 1.74 1.76
N THR A 674 -32.30 1.50 0.48
CA THR A 674 -33.23 1.74 -0.63
C THR A 674 -34.45 0.82 -0.66
N GLU A 675 -34.45 -0.35 0.00
CA GLU A 675 -35.65 -1.20 0.08
C GLU A 675 -36.68 -0.71 1.11
N LYS A 676 -36.30 0.08 2.12
CA LYS A 676 -37.24 0.62 3.12
C LYS A 676 -38.01 1.86 2.67
N ALA A 677 -37.60 2.52 1.58
CA ALA A 677 -38.29 3.71 1.06
C ALA A 677 -39.49 3.38 0.15
N THR A 678 -39.66 2.12 -0.27
CA THR A 678 -40.74 1.69 -1.18
C THR A 678 -41.98 1.08 -0.52
N GLU A 679 -42.04 1.04 0.82
CA GLU A 679 -43.23 0.56 1.56
C GLU A 679 -44.17 1.67 2.07
N VAL A 680 -43.88 2.95 1.76
CA VAL A 680 -44.80 4.08 2.05
C VAL A 680 -45.33 4.70 0.75
N SER A 681 -45.80 3.85 -0.18
CA SER A 681 -46.75 4.27 -1.22
C SER A 681 -47.40 3.05 -1.90
N ARG A 682 -48.22 2.29 -1.16
CA ARG A 682 -49.31 1.49 -1.72
C ARG A 682 -50.49 1.45 -0.78
#